data_AF-A0A0Q5ZKQ8-F1
#
_entry.id   AF-A0A0Q5ZKQ8-F1
#
_cell.length_a   1.000
_cell.length_b   1.000
_cell.length_c   1.000
_cell.angle_alpha   90.00
_cell.angle_beta   90.00
_cell.angle_gamma   90.00
#
_symmetry.space_group_name_H-M   'P 1'
#
loop_
_entity.id
_entity.type
_entity.pdbx_description
1 polymer ?
#
loop_
_entity_poly.entity_id
_entity_poly.type
_entity_poly.pdbx_seq_one_letter_code
_entity_poly.pdbx_strand_id
1 'polypeptide(L)'
;MSRTRIVKGNITKVVGGNYKRYSNDNIENIGSKVIQVGNESGVSYGINEDRPKPPILNFTVPILSGDVIFCNGYLSSPKKNPGSYLNVIMDKVPDDPAQNPFRGANMNEKRITDNIDFYTNGELEMDNRQGGGTLYSDPNYESTENYRWIFAAKEKFEGYWEGYDNVTKKRYSQIFKEYFHAQGNAHFINGSHGLQSSGAHRVEHGIAQGYAWAKRKWNIKEKSVIENQKEQNPGIASYSPDYKPITVVGHSQGAAIAAGTALGIIYYAYEMGWEEIPINIMFLGTHQPQGLYGEDYTQFKNYYFEDFIKEWVLEWIGDIFTKEKLYQNQGIYEKMNELLGDNSWGGLIDRAVQFTFPNDRALFVTRMGDIPNVKNACNEKDNLQFASWMYVKKDAPEGFFEEEGYHFPKRLLDKAFNPNGSINESAPTFRQCVKTYWKTYYQYKTYRDSTVANPSKKYEPAKYKIPIISQVLPDWFHTILDQAISKAEGVKKSLYMKSELYRLKLNALIAFEKVHNMELQAHFAPVGLMFNQGVLSDWDQYQNQTIWDRVKETGKDLFYRLDYSSGASLDQKRQEEKAFVEGKGKSLLVKTSIANTAGIKKWINQAKEELKVENHWYTSIVDWARGDKEYNGSGWAHGARQSLAKSIGFTDGNIDNLFEAGIYSMLQSGEVIITNDSKLAQKLTKDSALVERENFIASQILQDSRYLKEDFKYVYDGKKGLQFGGKRANGDMLDQFKNPFSAKYRDTWKVAANELTWLIRSASVSSRAEVFKNGNVKIFHSFEDTFDLRASENGSRSIEYDVVNIITGFLYHDIAGGNDLMKVIANWSNKYTREEIEWKANFDKKIKKMLDNMQQKQDSLRQEYNRMDLYNRTAFPFGN
;
A
#
# COMPACT_ATOMS: atom_id res chain seq x y z
N MET A 1 3.66 32.13 -0.15
CA MET A 1 2.43 32.09 -0.96
C MET A 1 2.25 30.69 -1.53
N SER A 2 1.37 29.91 -0.90
CA SER A 2 0.80 28.67 -1.45
C SER A 2 -0.69 28.76 -1.15
N ARG A 3 -1.50 28.57 -2.19
CA ARG A 3 -2.93 28.87 -2.22
C ARG A 3 -3.71 27.60 -1.91
N THR A 4 -4.51 27.60 -0.85
CA THR A 4 -5.59 26.63 -0.65
C THR A 4 -6.87 27.38 -0.26
N ARG A 5 -7.91 27.27 -1.10
CA ARG A 5 -9.25 27.87 -0.92
C ARG A 5 -10.16 26.90 -0.17
N ILE A 6 -11.02 27.40 0.72
CA ILE A 6 -12.20 26.70 1.24
C ILE A 6 -13.44 27.44 0.74
N VAL A 7 -14.43 26.72 0.17
CA VAL A 7 -15.67 27.27 -0.38
C VAL A 7 -16.85 26.83 0.50
N LYS A 8 -17.76 27.74 0.88
CA LYS A 8 -19.02 27.44 1.59
C LYS A 8 -20.17 27.32 0.57
N GLY A 9 -20.80 26.15 0.49
CA GLY A 9 -22.04 25.91 -0.28
C GLY A 9 -22.93 24.89 0.44
N ASN A 10 -24.25 24.94 0.19
CA ASN A 10 -25.24 24.02 0.79
C ASN A 10 -25.23 22.65 0.10
N ILE A 11 -25.38 21.58 0.90
CA ILE A 11 -25.32 20.17 0.49
C ILE A 11 -26.63 19.76 -0.20
N THR A 12 -26.57 19.31 -1.47
CA THR A 12 -27.78 18.91 -2.22
C THR A 12 -27.82 17.43 -2.66
N LYS A 13 -26.75 16.63 -2.48
CA LYS A 13 -26.81 15.17 -2.71
C LYS A 13 -25.73 14.37 -1.97
N VAL A 14 -26.12 13.22 -1.41
CA VAL A 14 -25.23 12.25 -0.73
C VAL A 14 -25.12 10.98 -1.60
N VAL A 15 -23.90 10.48 -1.83
CA VAL A 15 -23.67 9.21 -2.53
C VAL A 15 -22.52 8.43 -1.85
N GLY A 16 -22.78 7.20 -1.40
CA GLY A 16 -21.77 6.24 -0.91
C GLY A 16 -21.66 6.09 0.62
N GLY A 17 -21.61 4.84 1.09
CA GLY A 17 -21.71 4.45 2.51
C GLY A 17 -20.58 4.94 3.43
N ASN A 18 -20.94 5.11 4.71
CA ASN A 18 -20.17 5.40 5.94
C ASN A 18 -19.00 6.40 5.93
N TYR A 19 -18.63 7.01 4.81
CA TYR A 19 -17.72 8.14 4.76
C TYR A 19 -18.33 9.27 3.92
N LYS A 20 -18.57 10.43 4.55
CA LYS A 20 -19.00 11.65 3.84
C LYS A 20 -17.85 12.12 2.95
N ARG A 21 -18.00 12.07 1.62
CA ARG A 21 -17.10 12.75 0.66
C ARG A 21 -17.91 13.59 -0.33
N TYR A 22 -17.36 14.76 -0.66
CA TYR A 22 -17.94 15.77 -1.55
C TYR A 22 -17.35 15.62 -2.96
N SER A 23 -18.16 15.76 -4.02
CA SER A 23 -17.66 15.84 -5.40
C SER A 23 -17.26 17.28 -5.77
N ASN A 24 -16.29 17.41 -6.67
CA ASN A 24 -15.68 18.69 -7.06
C ASN A 24 -16.61 19.60 -7.89
N ASP A 25 -17.76 19.07 -8.34
CA ASP A 25 -18.51 19.65 -9.46
C ASP A 25 -19.77 20.43 -9.07
N ASN A 26 -20.07 20.60 -7.78
CA ASN A 26 -21.30 21.29 -7.33
C ASN A 26 -21.07 22.33 -6.23
N ILE A 27 -20.13 23.25 -6.42
CA ILE A 27 -19.99 24.40 -5.52
C ILE A 27 -20.21 25.72 -6.28
N GLU A 28 -21.43 26.25 -6.20
CA GLU A 28 -21.74 27.62 -6.62
C GLU A 28 -21.32 28.62 -5.54
N ASN A 29 -20.56 29.64 -5.96
CA ASN A 29 -20.04 30.70 -5.09
C ASN A 29 -20.90 31.96 -5.26
N ILE A 30 -21.79 32.22 -4.31
CA ILE A 30 -22.65 33.41 -4.32
C ILE A 30 -22.39 34.22 -3.05
N GLY A 31 -21.70 35.36 -3.20
CA GLY A 31 -21.86 36.50 -2.30
C GLY A 31 -20.62 37.02 -1.55
N SER A 32 -20.25 38.27 -1.87
CA SER A 32 -19.45 39.28 -1.11
C SER A 32 -17.96 38.99 -0.92
N LYS A 33 -16.99 39.74 -1.48
CA LYS A 33 -16.67 41.19 -1.38
C LYS A 33 -16.73 41.73 0.06
N VAL A 34 -15.78 41.32 0.91
CA VAL A 34 -15.03 42.14 1.91
C VAL A 34 -14.02 41.21 2.61
N ILE A 35 -12.75 41.62 2.69
CA ILE A 35 -11.72 40.92 3.46
C ILE A 35 -11.81 41.44 4.91
N GLN A 36 -12.07 40.54 5.87
CA GLN A 36 -11.92 40.82 7.31
C GLN A 36 -10.94 39.83 7.93
N VAL A 37 -10.01 40.39 8.71
CA VAL A 37 -8.98 39.73 9.51
C VAL A 37 -9.53 39.56 10.92
N GLY A 38 -9.39 38.38 11.53
CA GLY A 38 -9.63 38.21 12.98
C GLY A 38 -10.02 36.80 13.45
N ASN A 39 -9.20 36.29 14.38
CA ASN A 39 -9.37 35.17 15.30
C ASN A 39 -9.24 33.73 14.79
N GLU A 40 -8.00 33.25 14.95
CA GLU A 40 -7.58 31.87 15.06
C GLU A 40 -8.02 31.30 16.42
N SER A 41 -8.87 30.29 16.39
CA SER A 41 -8.95 29.30 17.46
C SER A 41 -8.93 27.92 16.83
N GLY A 42 -7.74 27.32 16.83
CA GLY A 42 -7.51 25.87 16.92
C GLY A 42 -7.84 25.02 15.71
N VAL A 43 -6.82 24.67 14.92
CA VAL A 43 -6.73 23.34 14.31
C VAL A 43 -5.48 22.67 14.89
N SER A 44 -5.68 21.68 15.77
CA SER A 44 -4.62 20.81 16.26
C SER A 44 -4.22 19.82 15.18
N TYR A 45 -2.92 19.75 14.85
CA TYR A 45 -2.37 18.61 14.12
C TYR A 45 -2.25 17.45 15.10
N GLY A 46 -3.18 16.52 15.01
CA GLY A 46 -3.10 15.27 15.76
C GLY A 46 -1.80 14.54 15.42
N ILE A 47 -1.11 14.15 16.48
CA ILE A 47 -0.09 13.12 16.59
C ILE A 47 -0.37 12.00 15.57
N ASN A 48 0.66 11.52 14.87
CA ASN A 48 0.57 10.28 14.09
C ASN A 48 0.29 9.11 15.05
N GLU A 49 -0.98 8.93 15.42
CA GLU A 49 -1.46 7.64 15.86
C GLU A 49 -1.18 6.65 14.72
N ASP A 50 -0.87 5.41 15.09
CA ASP A 50 -0.98 4.28 14.17
C ASP A 50 -2.25 4.47 13.33
N ARG A 51 -2.18 4.16 12.02
CA ARG A 51 -3.35 4.25 11.12
C ARG A 51 -4.58 3.78 11.91
N PRO A 52 -5.61 4.62 12.10
CA PRO A 52 -6.74 4.23 12.91
C PRO A 52 -7.22 2.88 12.40
N LYS A 53 -7.18 1.86 13.28
CA LYS A 53 -7.72 0.54 12.96
C LYS A 53 -9.13 0.82 12.44
N PRO A 54 -9.51 0.32 11.24
CA PRO A 54 -10.80 0.65 10.66
C PRO A 54 -11.86 0.39 11.73
N PRO A 55 -12.74 1.37 12.02
CA PRO A 55 -13.69 1.27 13.12
C PRO A 55 -14.46 -0.04 12.95
N ILE A 56 -14.48 -0.87 14.00
CA ILE A 56 -15.26 -2.10 14.00
C ILE A 56 -16.69 -1.68 13.66
N LEU A 57 -17.25 -2.28 12.62
CA LEU A 57 -18.60 -1.98 12.19
C LEU A 57 -19.56 -2.26 13.36
N ASN A 58 -20.13 -1.22 13.95
CA ASN A 58 -21.23 -1.32 14.93
C ASN A 58 -22.54 -1.55 14.16
N PHE A 59 -22.65 -2.69 13.49
CA PHE A 59 -23.91 -3.15 12.92
C PHE A 59 -24.57 -4.14 13.88
N THR A 60 -25.90 -4.09 13.96
CA THR A 60 -26.70 -5.04 14.74
C THR A 60 -26.72 -6.45 14.11
N VAL A 61 -26.30 -6.59 12.85
CA VAL A 61 -26.25 -7.85 12.09
C VAL A 61 -24.98 -7.85 11.23
N PRO A 62 -24.27 -9.00 11.10
CA PRO A 62 -23.12 -9.12 10.20
C PRO A 62 -23.52 -8.95 8.73
N ILE A 63 -22.52 -8.66 7.89
CA ILE A 63 -22.67 -8.41 6.45
C ILE A 63 -21.82 -9.41 5.68
N LEU A 64 -22.43 -10.11 4.73
CA LEU A 64 -21.74 -10.96 3.76
C LEU A 64 -21.04 -10.08 2.71
N SER A 65 -19.71 -10.15 2.65
CA SER A 65 -18.92 -9.42 1.67
C SER A 65 -17.74 -10.28 1.23
N GLY A 66 -17.91 -10.93 0.08
CA GLY A 66 -16.90 -11.80 -0.50
C GLY A 66 -15.77 -11.04 -1.21
N ASP A 67 -14.79 -11.81 -1.67
CA ASP A 67 -13.70 -11.38 -2.53
C ASP A 67 -13.64 -12.28 -3.78
N VAL A 68 -13.33 -11.70 -4.94
CA VAL A 68 -13.02 -12.45 -6.16
C VAL A 68 -11.58 -12.19 -6.55
N ILE A 69 -10.81 -13.25 -6.75
CA ILE A 69 -9.41 -13.20 -7.17
C ILE A 69 -9.29 -13.82 -8.56
N PHE A 70 -8.85 -13.03 -9.53
CA PHE A 70 -8.59 -13.46 -10.89
C PHE A 70 -7.10 -13.76 -11.06
N CYS A 71 -6.77 -15.01 -11.35
CA CYS A 71 -5.40 -15.44 -11.64
C CYS A 71 -5.20 -15.47 -13.16
N ASN A 72 -4.39 -14.55 -13.66
CA ASN A 72 -4.18 -14.33 -15.09
C ASN A 72 -3.35 -15.44 -15.72
N GLY A 73 -3.73 -15.81 -16.94
CA GLY A 73 -2.95 -16.70 -17.78
C GLY A 73 -2.04 -15.98 -18.78
N TYR A 74 -1.54 -16.74 -19.74
CA TYR A 74 -0.77 -16.22 -20.85
C TYR A 74 -1.65 -15.41 -21.82
N LEU A 75 -1.20 -14.21 -22.22
CA LEU A 75 -1.84 -13.41 -23.27
C LEU A 75 -1.26 -13.79 -24.64
N SER A 76 -2.06 -14.43 -25.48
CA SER A 76 -1.61 -15.04 -26.75
C SER A 76 -1.37 -14.10 -27.91
N SER A 77 -1.66 -12.81 -27.81
CA SER A 77 -1.46 -11.92 -28.95
C SER A 77 0.03 -11.58 -29.11
N PRO A 78 0.76 -12.13 -30.10
CA PRO A 78 2.14 -11.72 -30.37
C PRO A 78 2.27 -10.25 -30.74
N LYS A 79 1.18 -9.64 -31.25
CA LYS A 79 1.13 -8.22 -31.61
C LYS A 79 0.87 -7.32 -30.41
N LYS A 80 -0.04 -7.70 -29.50
CA LYS A 80 -0.45 -6.88 -28.34
C LYS A 80 0.35 -7.17 -27.06
N ASN A 81 0.95 -8.35 -26.95
CA ASN A 81 1.87 -8.72 -25.88
C ASN A 81 3.13 -9.41 -26.43
N PRO A 82 3.98 -8.68 -27.19
CA PRO A 82 5.21 -9.23 -27.72
C PRO A 82 6.18 -9.65 -26.60
N GLY A 83 6.10 -9.06 -25.40
CA GLY A 83 7.00 -9.37 -24.28
C GLY A 83 6.81 -10.78 -23.71
N SER A 84 5.59 -11.15 -23.31
CA SER A 84 5.30 -12.53 -22.85
C SER A 84 5.51 -13.52 -23.98
N TYR A 85 5.11 -13.17 -25.21
CA TYR A 85 5.27 -14.00 -26.39
C TYR A 85 6.75 -14.28 -26.70
N LEU A 86 7.62 -13.26 -26.67
CA LEU A 86 9.07 -13.40 -26.84
C LEU A 86 9.73 -14.12 -25.68
N ASN A 87 9.31 -13.93 -24.43
CA ASN A 87 9.89 -14.64 -23.29
C ASN A 87 9.64 -16.16 -23.36
N VAL A 88 8.41 -16.55 -23.71
CA VAL A 88 7.96 -17.95 -23.93
C VAL A 88 8.79 -18.62 -25.03
N ILE A 89 8.93 -17.90 -26.14
CA ILE A 89 9.56 -18.42 -27.34
C ILE A 89 11.08 -18.42 -27.28
N MET A 90 11.67 -17.38 -26.71
CA MET A 90 13.12 -17.22 -26.59
C MET A 90 13.67 -17.87 -25.31
N ASP A 91 12.85 -18.63 -24.59
CA ASP A 91 13.25 -19.33 -23.37
C ASP A 91 13.78 -18.42 -22.27
N LYS A 92 13.29 -17.18 -22.21
CA LYS A 92 13.80 -16.21 -21.26
C LYS A 92 13.23 -16.49 -19.88
N VAL A 93 14.10 -16.78 -18.93
CA VAL A 93 13.75 -16.78 -17.50
C VAL A 93 13.40 -15.34 -17.13
N PRO A 94 12.17 -15.05 -16.65
CA PRO A 94 11.73 -13.69 -16.34
C PRO A 94 12.65 -12.92 -15.40
N ASP A 95 13.48 -13.65 -14.64
CA ASP A 95 14.36 -13.11 -13.62
C ASP A 95 15.85 -13.25 -13.89
N ASP A 96 16.27 -13.79 -15.04
CA ASP A 96 17.67 -13.77 -15.44
C ASP A 96 17.96 -12.45 -16.19
N PRO A 97 18.63 -11.46 -15.57
CA PRO A 97 18.91 -10.19 -16.23
C PRO A 97 19.82 -10.37 -17.45
N ALA A 98 20.64 -11.44 -17.48
CA ALA A 98 21.50 -11.74 -18.62
C ALA A 98 20.70 -12.14 -19.88
N GLN A 99 19.45 -12.57 -19.70
CA GLN A 99 18.56 -12.97 -20.79
C GLN A 99 17.70 -11.80 -21.30
N ASN A 100 17.77 -10.61 -20.70
CA ASN A 100 16.93 -9.44 -21.00
C ASN A 100 15.43 -9.78 -21.13
N PRO A 101 14.79 -10.35 -20.10
CA PRO A 101 13.37 -10.70 -20.11
C PRO A 101 12.47 -9.47 -19.96
N PHE A 102 11.29 -9.51 -20.60
CA PHE A 102 10.27 -8.49 -20.43
C PHE A 102 9.44 -8.77 -19.16
N ARG A 103 9.91 -8.29 -17.99
CA ARG A 103 9.35 -8.57 -16.64
C ARG A 103 7.89 -8.13 -16.38
N GLY A 104 7.36 -7.20 -17.17
CA GLY A 104 6.06 -6.58 -16.88
C GLY A 104 4.81 -7.44 -17.10
N ALA A 105 4.94 -8.71 -17.46
CA ALA A 105 3.82 -9.60 -17.80
C ALA A 105 4.04 -11.07 -17.35
N ASN A 106 4.99 -11.32 -16.45
CA ASN A 106 5.30 -12.63 -15.87
C ASN A 106 5.49 -12.51 -14.36
N MET A 107 5.18 -13.57 -13.61
CA MET A 107 5.33 -13.63 -12.15
C MET A 107 6.81 -13.65 -11.74
N ASN A 108 7.15 -13.07 -10.57
CA ASN A 108 8.53 -13.03 -10.06
C ASN A 108 8.92 -14.36 -9.41
N GLU A 109 9.79 -15.13 -10.06
CA GLU A 109 10.30 -16.42 -9.59
C GLU A 109 11.33 -16.30 -8.46
N LYS A 110 11.98 -15.14 -8.30
CA LYS A 110 12.95 -14.88 -7.22
C LYS A 110 12.31 -14.45 -5.91
N ARG A 111 11.23 -13.68 -5.98
CA ARG A 111 10.48 -13.20 -4.82
C ARG A 111 9.02 -13.61 -4.98
N ILE A 112 8.67 -14.72 -4.34
CA ILE A 112 7.38 -15.39 -4.54
C ILE A 112 6.18 -14.68 -3.88
N THR A 113 6.42 -13.54 -3.24
CA THR A 113 5.42 -12.68 -2.59
C THR A 113 5.45 -11.23 -3.09
N ASP A 114 6.07 -10.98 -4.25
CA ASP A 114 6.25 -9.64 -4.82
C ASP A 114 4.91 -8.90 -4.96
N ASN A 115 4.86 -7.66 -4.50
CA ASN A 115 3.66 -6.83 -4.55
C ASN A 115 3.28 -6.47 -6.00
N ILE A 116 4.25 -6.48 -6.92
CA ILE A 116 4.03 -6.14 -8.32
C ILE A 116 3.22 -7.24 -9.04
N ASP A 117 3.19 -8.46 -8.48
CA ASP A 117 2.42 -9.58 -9.02
C ASP A 117 0.94 -9.55 -8.60
N PHE A 118 0.53 -8.56 -7.80
CA PHE A 118 -0.85 -8.33 -7.41
C PHE A 118 -1.36 -6.99 -7.91
N TYR A 119 -2.64 -6.97 -8.26
CA TYR A 119 -3.37 -5.74 -8.48
C TYR A 119 -4.67 -5.79 -7.67
N THR A 120 -4.71 -4.98 -6.62
CA THR A 120 -5.76 -5.03 -5.59
C THR A 120 -6.92 -4.11 -5.92
N ASN A 121 -8.07 -4.35 -5.31
CA ASN A 121 -9.26 -3.50 -5.49
C ASN A 121 -8.99 -1.99 -5.23
N GLY A 122 -8.15 -1.67 -4.24
CA GLY A 122 -7.78 -0.29 -3.93
C GLY A 122 -6.97 0.39 -5.04
N GLU A 123 -6.06 -0.35 -5.69
CA GLU A 123 -5.27 0.14 -6.82
C GLU A 123 -6.16 0.30 -8.07
N LEU A 124 -7.04 -0.67 -8.33
CA LEU A 124 -8.05 -0.57 -9.38
C LEU A 124 -8.95 0.66 -9.21
N GLU A 125 -9.40 0.94 -7.99
CA GLU A 125 -10.23 2.10 -7.70
C GLU A 125 -9.44 3.42 -7.90
N MET A 126 -8.17 3.46 -7.50
CA MET A 126 -7.30 4.62 -7.72
C MET A 126 -7.12 4.90 -9.21
N ASP A 127 -6.81 3.89 -10.01
CA ASP A 127 -6.59 4.06 -11.46
C ASP A 127 -7.88 4.45 -12.19
N ASN A 128 -9.03 3.87 -11.78
CA ASN A 128 -10.33 4.27 -12.32
C ASN A 128 -10.66 5.74 -12.03
N ARG A 129 -10.36 6.23 -10.81
CA ARG A 129 -10.55 7.63 -10.41
C ARG A 129 -9.63 8.59 -11.16
N GLN A 130 -8.43 8.15 -11.54
CA GLN A 130 -7.47 8.96 -12.31
C GLN A 130 -7.82 9.06 -13.80
N GLY A 131 -8.98 8.55 -14.23
CA GLY A 131 -9.36 8.54 -15.64
C GLY A 131 -8.75 7.39 -16.43
N GLY A 132 -8.15 6.39 -15.77
CA GLY A 132 -7.66 5.16 -16.42
C GLY A 132 -8.76 4.32 -17.08
N GLY A 133 -10.03 4.75 -17.04
CA GLY A 133 -11.15 4.18 -17.78
C GLY A 133 -11.36 4.76 -19.19
N THR A 134 -10.79 5.92 -19.53
CA THR A 134 -11.08 6.63 -20.79
C THR A 134 -10.33 6.10 -22.02
N LEU A 135 -9.45 5.13 -21.84
CA LEU A 135 -8.59 4.59 -22.91
C LEU A 135 -9.30 3.54 -23.78
N TYR A 136 -10.34 2.87 -23.26
CA TYR A 136 -11.18 1.90 -23.99
C TYR A 136 -12.18 2.57 -24.94
N SER A 137 -12.44 3.87 -24.74
CA SER A 137 -13.41 4.67 -25.51
C SER A 137 -12.75 5.63 -26.50
N ASP A 138 -11.42 5.59 -26.63
CA ASP A 138 -10.65 6.49 -27.50
C ASP A 138 -10.76 6.04 -28.97
N PRO A 139 -11.28 6.87 -29.89
CA PRO A 139 -11.38 6.52 -31.32
C PRO A 139 -10.01 6.28 -32.00
N ASN A 140 -8.90 6.70 -31.40
CA ASN A 140 -7.53 6.45 -31.89
C ASN A 140 -6.87 5.20 -31.28
N TYR A 141 -7.68 4.28 -30.73
CA TYR A 141 -7.27 3.05 -30.04
C TYR A 141 -6.18 2.24 -30.77
N GLU A 142 -6.27 2.06 -32.10
CA GLU A 142 -5.35 1.20 -32.87
C GLU A 142 -3.90 1.72 -32.94
N SER A 143 -3.67 3.04 -32.87
CA SER A 143 -2.33 3.62 -33.08
C SER A 143 -1.49 3.72 -31.80
N THR A 144 -2.11 3.62 -30.62
CA THR A 144 -1.45 3.74 -29.32
C THR A 144 -1.40 2.44 -28.50
N GLU A 145 -2.06 1.38 -29.00
CA GLU A 145 -2.22 0.08 -28.33
C GLU A 145 -0.88 -0.53 -27.89
N ASN A 146 0.12 -0.61 -28.78
CA ASN A 146 1.40 -1.29 -28.49
C ASN A 146 2.24 -0.63 -27.37
N TYR A 147 2.14 0.69 -27.20
CA TYR A 147 2.90 1.41 -26.17
C TYR A 147 2.18 1.36 -24.81
N ARG A 148 0.84 1.28 -24.78
CA ARG A 148 0.05 1.24 -23.53
C ARG A 148 0.26 -0.05 -22.74
N TRP A 149 0.25 -1.20 -23.42
CA TRP A 149 0.47 -2.53 -22.80
C TRP A 149 1.82 -2.66 -22.08
N ILE A 150 2.82 -1.87 -22.47
CA ILE A 150 4.15 -1.88 -21.84
C ILE A 150 4.11 -1.17 -20.47
N PHE A 151 3.25 -0.15 -20.30
CA PHE A 151 3.31 0.78 -19.16
C PHE A 151 2.08 0.81 -18.24
N ALA A 152 0.91 0.26 -18.63
CA ALA A 152 -0.31 0.32 -17.81
C ALA A 152 -0.56 -0.99 -17.02
N ALA A 153 -0.45 -0.93 -15.68
CA ALA A 153 -0.74 -2.07 -14.78
C ALA A 153 -2.18 -2.58 -14.94
N LYS A 154 -3.15 -1.67 -15.04
CA LYS A 154 -4.56 -2.00 -15.27
C LYS A 154 -4.79 -2.86 -16.54
N GLU A 155 -4.13 -2.53 -17.66
CA GLU A 155 -4.28 -3.33 -18.89
C GLU A 155 -3.68 -4.74 -18.73
N LYS A 156 -2.53 -4.86 -18.04
CA LYS A 156 -1.85 -6.14 -17.80
C LYS A 156 -2.64 -7.10 -16.90
N PHE A 157 -3.35 -6.55 -15.91
CA PHE A 157 -4.07 -7.32 -14.91
C PHE A 157 -5.56 -7.48 -15.24
N GLU A 158 -6.24 -6.37 -15.53
CA GLU A 158 -7.69 -6.33 -15.77
C GLU A 158 -8.04 -6.61 -17.23
N GLY A 159 -7.18 -6.20 -18.17
CA GLY A 159 -7.52 -6.09 -19.59
C GLY A 159 -7.99 -7.40 -20.26
N TYR A 160 -7.59 -8.55 -19.73
CA TYR A 160 -8.05 -9.86 -20.18
C TYR A 160 -9.48 -10.20 -19.72
N TRP A 161 -9.85 -9.79 -18.51
CA TRP A 161 -11.15 -10.04 -17.90
C TRP A 161 -12.17 -8.95 -18.25
N GLU A 162 -11.75 -7.79 -18.72
CA GLU A 162 -12.67 -6.68 -19.01
C GLU A 162 -13.19 -6.67 -20.44
N GLY A 163 -13.01 -7.75 -21.20
CA GLY A 163 -13.65 -7.93 -22.51
C GLY A 163 -15.16 -7.68 -22.42
N TYR A 164 -15.69 -6.76 -23.20
CA TYR A 164 -17.13 -6.48 -23.18
C TYR A 164 -17.88 -7.60 -23.91
N ASP A 165 -19.00 -8.05 -23.33
CA ASP A 165 -20.08 -8.55 -24.16
C ASP A 165 -20.66 -7.37 -24.94
N ASN A 166 -20.58 -7.43 -26.26
CA ASN A 166 -21.08 -6.36 -27.11
C ASN A 166 -22.61 -6.21 -27.06
N VAL A 167 -23.32 -7.23 -26.58
CA VAL A 167 -24.78 -7.24 -26.44
C VAL A 167 -25.21 -6.68 -25.07
N THR A 168 -24.74 -7.25 -23.96
CA THR A 168 -25.15 -6.77 -22.62
C THR A 168 -24.35 -5.58 -22.09
N LYS A 169 -23.22 -5.23 -22.74
CA LYS A 169 -22.26 -4.20 -22.29
C LYS A 169 -21.73 -4.41 -20.87
N LYS A 170 -21.95 -5.59 -20.28
CA LYS A 170 -21.44 -5.96 -18.97
C LYS A 170 -20.01 -6.45 -19.06
N ARG A 171 -19.24 -6.19 -18.00
CA ARG A 171 -17.84 -6.63 -17.86
C ARG A 171 -17.76 -7.89 -17.01
N TYR A 172 -16.74 -8.73 -17.22
CA TYR A 172 -16.65 -9.98 -16.46
C TYR A 172 -16.44 -9.73 -14.98
N SER A 173 -15.50 -8.86 -14.61
CA SER A 173 -15.24 -8.59 -13.19
C SER A 173 -16.52 -8.15 -12.48
N GLN A 174 -17.36 -7.35 -13.15
CA GLN A 174 -18.66 -6.93 -12.63
C GLN A 174 -19.61 -8.11 -12.40
N ILE A 175 -19.78 -8.99 -13.40
CA ILE A 175 -20.69 -10.14 -13.28
C ILE A 175 -20.26 -11.08 -12.15
N PHE A 176 -18.98 -11.37 -12.04
CA PHE A 176 -18.45 -12.21 -10.96
C PHE A 176 -18.62 -11.55 -9.59
N LYS A 177 -18.31 -10.25 -9.46
CA LYS A 177 -18.54 -9.49 -8.21
C LYS A 177 -20.00 -9.49 -7.80
N GLU A 178 -20.91 -9.32 -8.76
CA GLU A 178 -22.36 -9.36 -8.52
C GLU A 178 -22.81 -10.75 -8.05
N TYR A 179 -22.34 -11.80 -8.72
CA TYR A 179 -22.76 -13.18 -8.45
C TYR A 179 -22.21 -13.76 -7.13
N PHE A 180 -21.01 -13.36 -6.72
CA PHE A 180 -20.32 -13.86 -5.53
C PHE A 180 -20.30 -12.86 -4.35
N HIS A 181 -21.17 -11.85 -4.35
CA HIS A 181 -21.28 -10.85 -3.26
C HIS A 181 -19.97 -10.11 -2.95
N ALA A 182 -19.17 -9.82 -3.99
CA ALA A 182 -17.84 -9.23 -3.89
C ALA A 182 -17.76 -7.82 -4.50
N GLN A 183 -18.84 -7.03 -4.39
CA GLN A 183 -18.93 -5.68 -4.94
C GLN A 183 -17.82 -4.79 -4.34
N GLY A 184 -16.93 -4.31 -5.21
CA GLY A 184 -15.75 -3.52 -4.81
C GLY A 184 -14.54 -4.35 -4.36
N ASN A 185 -14.59 -5.68 -4.43
CA ASN A 185 -13.57 -6.61 -3.92
C ASN A 185 -13.07 -7.57 -5.01
N ALA A 186 -12.70 -7.02 -6.18
CA ALA A 186 -11.99 -7.77 -7.21
C ALA A 186 -10.48 -7.55 -7.09
N HIS A 187 -9.72 -8.62 -7.17
CA HIS A 187 -8.25 -8.63 -7.11
C HIS A 187 -7.72 -9.46 -8.27
N PHE A 188 -6.49 -9.17 -8.68
CA PHE A 188 -5.84 -9.88 -9.78
C PHE A 188 -4.45 -10.34 -9.35
N ILE A 189 -4.09 -11.55 -9.73
CA ILE A 189 -2.77 -12.14 -9.55
C ILE A 189 -2.22 -12.43 -10.94
N ASN A 190 -0.98 -12.02 -11.21
CA ASN A 190 -0.33 -12.38 -12.45
C ASN A 190 0.04 -13.87 -12.39
N GLY A 191 -0.51 -14.72 -13.24
CA GLY A 191 -0.19 -16.16 -13.23
C GLY A 191 0.67 -16.64 -14.40
N SER A 192 1.20 -15.72 -15.22
CA SER A 192 2.01 -16.06 -16.39
C SER A 192 3.45 -16.41 -15.98
N HIS A 193 3.90 -17.58 -16.41
CA HIS A 193 5.30 -18.03 -16.31
C HIS A 193 5.82 -18.44 -17.70
N GLY A 194 7.14 -18.55 -17.86
CA GLY A 194 7.74 -19.10 -19.08
C GLY A 194 7.31 -20.57 -19.33
N LEU A 195 7.51 -21.08 -20.56
CA LEU A 195 7.13 -22.46 -20.94
C LEU A 195 7.82 -23.56 -20.11
N GLN A 196 8.94 -23.24 -19.45
CA GLN A 196 9.66 -24.18 -18.58
C GLN A 196 8.98 -24.37 -17.22
N SER A 197 8.09 -23.46 -16.81
CA SER A 197 7.39 -23.60 -15.54
C SER A 197 6.28 -24.64 -15.67
N SER A 198 6.44 -25.74 -14.94
CA SER A 198 5.42 -26.78 -14.82
C SER A 198 4.14 -26.26 -14.16
N GLY A 199 3.02 -26.94 -14.41
CA GLY A 199 1.79 -26.72 -13.64
C GLY A 199 2.03 -26.86 -12.14
N ALA A 200 2.82 -27.85 -11.73
CA ALA A 200 3.19 -28.05 -10.33
C ALA A 200 3.92 -26.85 -9.72
N HIS A 201 4.93 -26.29 -10.41
CA HIS A 201 5.66 -25.12 -9.92
C HIS A 201 4.76 -23.90 -9.77
N ARG A 202 3.82 -23.71 -10.70
CA ARG A 202 2.81 -22.64 -10.60
C ARG A 202 1.86 -22.81 -9.43
N VAL A 203 1.44 -24.04 -9.11
CA VAL A 203 0.63 -24.32 -7.90
C VAL A 203 1.42 -23.91 -6.66
N GLU A 204 2.68 -24.31 -6.57
CA GLU A 204 3.56 -23.99 -5.44
C GLU A 204 3.72 -22.48 -5.24
N HIS A 205 3.96 -21.75 -6.32
CA HIS A 205 4.08 -20.31 -6.27
C HIS A 205 2.75 -19.64 -5.90
N GLY A 206 1.64 -20.16 -6.41
CA GLY A 206 0.29 -19.75 -6.02
C GLY A 206 0.03 -19.86 -4.50
N ILE A 207 0.59 -20.87 -3.82
CA ILE A 207 0.44 -21.02 -2.35
C ILE A 207 0.99 -19.79 -1.62
N ALA A 208 2.20 -19.37 -1.98
CA ALA A 208 2.84 -18.21 -1.36
C ALA A 208 2.07 -16.92 -1.67
N GLN A 209 1.64 -16.76 -2.92
CA GLN A 209 0.88 -15.58 -3.33
C GLN A 209 -0.50 -15.51 -2.64
N GLY A 210 -1.23 -16.62 -2.56
CA GLY A 210 -2.51 -16.68 -1.85
C GLY A 210 -2.38 -16.34 -0.37
N TYR A 211 -1.34 -16.84 0.29
CA TYR A 211 -1.05 -16.49 1.68
C TYR A 211 -0.69 -15.00 1.85
N ALA A 212 0.17 -14.47 0.97
CA ALA A 212 0.56 -13.07 0.98
C ALA A 212 -0.64 -12.14 0.79
N TRP A 213 -1.50 -12.44 -0.18
CA TRP A 213 -2.75 -11.70 -0.40
C TRP A 213 -3.66 -11.79 0.83
N ALA A 214 -3.89 -12.99 1.37
CA ALA A 214 -4.79 -13.20 2.51
C ALA A 214 -4.36 -12.37 3.73
N LYS A 215 -3.06 -12.40 4.04
CA LYS A 215 -2.45 -11.63 5.13
C LYS A 215 -2.56 -10.12 4.93
N ARG A 216 -2.46 -9.63 3.70
CA ARG A 216 -2.45 -8.19 3.38
C ARG A 216 -3.84 -7.59 3.17
N LYS A 217 -4.81 -8.36 2.68
CA LYS A 217 -6.06 -7.83 2.09
C LYS A 217 -7.35 -8.46 2.59
N TRP A 218 -7.41 -9.77 2.85
CA TRP A 218 -8.67 -10.44 3.21
C TRP A 218 -9.33 -9.86 4.47
N ASN A 219 -8.50 -9.40 5.41
CA ASN A 219 -8.94 -8.65 6.60
C ASN A 219 -9.98 -9.44 7.43
N ILE A 220 -9.78 -10.75 7.57
CA ILE A 220 -10.45 -11.55 8.61
C ILE A 220 -9.76 -11.34 9.97
N LYS A 221 -10.45 -11.63 11.07
CA LYS A 221 -9.89 -11.61 12.43
C LYS A 221 -9.70 -13.03 12.97
N GLU A 222 -8.89 -13.15 14.02
CA GLU A 222 -8.70 -14.42 14.71
C GLU A 222 -10.04 -14.89 15.30
N LYS A 223 -10.28 -16.20 15.28
CA LYS A 223 -11.51 -16.80 15.79
C LYS A 223 -11.78 -16.37 17.24
N SER A 224 -10.75 -16.38 18.08
CA SER A 224 -10.81 -15.94 19.49
C SER A 224 -11.32 -14.51 19.66
N VAL A 225 -10.87 -13.58 18.80
CA VAL A 225 -11.28 -12.16 18.84
C VAL A 225 -12.76 -12.01 18.49
N ILE A 226 -13.22 -12.73 17.47
CA ILE A 226 -14.64 -12.73 17.07
C ILE A 226 -15.52 -13.30 18.18
N GLU A 227 -15.17 -14.48 18.69
CA GLU A 227 -15.93 -15.18 19.73
C GLU A 227 -16.07 -14.36 21.01
N ASN A 228 -15.03 -13.64 21.41
CA ASN A 228 -15.05 -12.79 22.60
C ASN A 228 -15.93 -11.53 22.47
N GLN A 229 -16.20 -11.07 21.25
CA GLN A 229 -16.87 -9.78 21.01
C GLN A 229 -18.25 -9.92 20.34
N LYS A 230 -18.56 -11.06 19.72
CA LYS A 230 -19.78 -11.24 18.93
C LYS A 230 -21.08 -11.08 19.73
N GLU A 231 -21.07 -11.35 21.04
CA GLU A 231 -22.24 -11.16 21.90
C GLU A 231 -22.57 -9.67 22.10
N GLN A 232 -21.55 -8.83 22.24
CA GLN A 232 -21.69 -7.39 22.45
C GLN A 232 -21.80 -6.61 21.14
N ASN A 233 -21.15 -7.11 20.09
CA ASN A 233 -21.19 -6.56 18.74
C ASN A 233 -21.35 -7.68 17.69
N PRO A 234 -22.59 -8.09 17.38
CA PRO A 234 -22.85 -9.12 16.37
C PRO A 234 -22.27 -8.81 14.99
N GLY A 235 -22.15 -7.52 14.65
CA GLY A 235 -21.55 -7.06 13.40
C GLY A 235 -20.09 -7.48 13.20
N ILE A 236 -19.37 -7.82 14.28
CA ILE A 236 -17.98 -8.29 14.20
C ILE A 236 -17.84 -9.61 13.42
N ALA A 237 -18.90 -10.42 13.36
CA ALA A 237 -18.90 -11.64 12.55
C ALA A 237 -18.70 -11.36 11.05
N SER A 238 -18.91 -10.12 10.57
CA SER A 238 -18.53 -9.71 9.20
C SER A 238 -17.03 -9.84 8.91
N TYR A 239 -16.19 -10.04 9.93
CA TYR A 239 -14.76 -10.29 9.78
C TYR A 239 -14.38 -11.77 10.00
N SER A 240 -15.35 -12.68 10.02
CA SER A 240 -15.08 -14.13 9.91
C SER A 240 -15.00 -14.57 8.44
N PRO A 241 -14.36 -15.70 8.15
CA PRO A 241 -14.38 -16.31 6.82
C PRO A 241 -15.79 -16.58 6.30
N ASP A 242 -16.72 -17.01 7.16
CA ASP A 242 -18.10 -17.35 6.77
C ASP A 242 -18.83 -16.18 6.11
N TYR A 243 -18.59 -14.95 6.59
CA TYR A 243 -19.13 -13.72 6.01
C TYR A 243 -18.19 -13.08 4.98
N LYS A 244 -17.04 -13.68 4.71
CA LYS A 244 -16.05 -13.20 3.72
C LYS A 244 -15.59 -14.32 2.78
N PRO A 245 -16.52 -14.92 2.01
CA PRO A 245 -16.20 -16.00 1.10
C PRO A 245 -15.27 -15.54 -0.01
N ILE A 246 -14.42 -16.45 -0.47
CA ILE A 246 -13.46 -16.18 -1.53
C ILE A 246 -13.81 -17.01 -2.75
N THR A 247 -13.84 -16.37 -3.91
CA THR A 247 -13.87 -17.05 -5.20
C THR A 247 -12.55 -16.82 -5.93
N VAL A 248 -11.84 -17.90 -6.26
CA VAL A 248 -10.60 -17.84 -7.05
C VAL A 248 -10.90 -18.33 -8.46
N VAL A 249 -10.57 -17.51 -9.47
CA VAL A 249 -10.85 -17.78 -10.88
C VAL A 249 -9.53 -17.79 -11.63
N GLY A 250 -9.13 -18.94 -12.17
CA GLY A 250 -7.92 -19.08 -12.96
C GLY A 250 -8.22 -19.33 -14.43
N HIS A 251 -7.51 -18.62 -15.31
CA HIS A 251 -7.51 -18.93 -16.75
C HIS A 251 -6.14 -19.40 -17.22
N SER A 252 -6.08 -20.37 -18.14
CA SER A 252 -4.83 -20.85 -18.74
C SER A 252 -3.80 -21.23 -17.68
N GLN A 253 -2.58 -20.69 -17.74
CA GLN A 253 -1.53 -20.91 -16.74
C GLN A 253 -1.94 -20.43 -15.34
N GLY A 254 -2.80 -19.42 -15.27
CA GLY A 254 -3.41 -18.91 -14.04
C GLY A 254 -4.30 -19.93 -13.34
N ALA A 255 -4.75 -21.01 -14.01
CA ALA A 255 -5.46 -22.12 -13.36
C ALA A 255 -4.60 -22.81 -12.29
N ALA A 256 -3.31 -23.06 -12.58
CA ALA A 256 -2.40 -23.65 -11.61
C ALA A 256 -2.16 -22.70 -10.41
N ILE A 257 -2.00 -21.41 -10.70
CA ILE A 257 -1.83 -20.36 -9.70
C ILE A 257 -3.07 -20.22 -8.83
N ALA A 258 -4.27 -20.32 -9.41
CA ALA A 258 -5.54 -20.31 -8.70
C ALA A 258 -5.66 -21.47 -7.71
N ALA A 259 -5.28 -22.69 -8.12
CA ALA A 259 -5.26 -23.86 -7.26
C ALA A 259 -4.33 -23.65 -6.04
N GLY A 260 -3.12 -23.15 -6.27
CA GLY A 260 -2.19 -22.77 -5.20
C GLY A 260 -2.71 -21.63 -4.31
N THR A 261 -3.26 -20.59 -4.92
CA THR A 261 -3.81 -19.40 -4.24
C THR A 261 -4.88 -19.81 -3.23
N ALA A 262 -5.77 -20.73 -3.62
CA ALA A 262 -6.76 -21.30 -2.73
C ALA A 262 -6.12 -21.97 -1.50
N LEU A 263 -5.08 -22.79 -1.67
CA LEU A 263 -4.37 -23.43 -0.57
C LEU A 263 -3.70 -22.44 0.38
N GLY A 264 -3.06 -21.39 -0.16
CA GLY A 264 -2.44 -20.34 0.65
C GLY A 264 -3.45 -19.58 1.52
N ILE A 265 -4.63 -19.30 0.97
CA ILE A 265 -5.75 -18.67 1.65
C ILE A 265 -6.32 -19.58 2.75
N ILE A 266 -6.55 -20.86 2.43
CA ILE A 266 -7.01 -21.88 3.38
C ILE A 266 -6.03 -21.98 4.56
N TYR A 267 -4.72 -22.02 4.27
CA TYR A 267 -3.69 -22.06 5.31
C TYR A 267 -3.72 -20.81 6.20
N TYR A 268 -3.88 -19.61 5.62
CA TYR A 268 -3.99 -18.39 6.42
C TYR A 268 -5.17 -18.43 7.39
N ALA A 269 -6.34 -18.94 6.96
CA ALA A 269 -7.49 -19.10 7.84
C ALA A 269 -7.23 -20.11 8.98
N TYR A 270 -6.54 -21.22 8.68
CA TYR A 270 -6.09 -22.19 9.68
C TYR A 270 -5.24 -21.51 10.77
N GLU A 271 -4.29 -20.65 10.38
CA GLU A 271 -3.45 -19.90 11.35
C GLU A 271 -4.25 -18.91 12.20
N MET A 272 -5.31 -18.34 11.63
CA MET A 272 -6.23 -17.44 12.33
C MET A 272 -7.20 -18.20 13.27
N GLY A 273 -7.06 -19.52 13.38
CA GLY A 273 -7.83 -20.39 14.28
C GLY A 273 -9.18 -20.84 13.72
N TRP A 274 -9.46 -20.62 12.43
CA TRP A 274 -10.71 -21.07 11.81
C TRP A 274 -10.60 -22.53 11.34
N GLU A 275 -11.62 -23.33 11.64
CA GLU A 275 -11.64 -24.77 11.34
C GLU A 275 -12.11 -25.07 9.92
N GLU A 276 -12.98 -24.22 9.37
CA GLU A 276 -13.55 -24.36 8.04
C GLU A 276 -13.67 -22.98 7.39
N ILE A 277 -13.66 -22.94 6.05
CA ILE A 277 -13.87 -21.71 5.29
C ILE A 277 -14.74 -21.92 4.04
N PRO A 278 -15.44 -20.86 3.59
CA PRO A 278 -16.08 -20.85 2.28
C PRO A 278 -15.11 -20.41 1.18
N ILE A 279 -14.80 -21.33 0.26
CA ILE A 279 -13.98 -21.04 -0.91
C ILE A 279 -14.58 -21.68 -2.16
N ASN A 280 -14.63 -20.92 -3.26
CA ASN A 280 -15.04 -21.38 -4.57
C ASN A 280 -13.85 -21.33 -5.52
N ILE A 281 -13.69 -22.33 -6.40
CA ILE A 281 -12.63 -22.33 -7.41
C ILE A 281 -13.24 -22.49 -8.80
N MET A 282 -12.75 -21.70 -9.74
CA MET A 282 -13.14 -21.78 -11.15
C MET A 282 -11.92 -21.89 -12.05
N PHE A 283 -11.91 -22.89 -12.91
CA PHE A 283 -10.85 -23.12 -13.88
C PHE A 283 -11.38 -22.94 -15.31
N LEU A 284 -10.81 -22.01 -16.06
CA LEU A 284 -11.28 -21.63 -17.40
C LEU A 284 -10.16 -21.86 -18.42
N GLY A 285 -10.38 -22.66 -19.45
CA GLY A 285 -9.38 -22.93 -20.51
C GLY A 285 -8.02 -23.31 -19.92
N THR A 286 -7.93 -24.48 -19.28
CA THR A 286 -6.82 -24.84 -18.37
C THR A 286 -5.52 -25.21 -19.08
N HIS A 287 -4.40 -24.64 -18.64
CA HIS A 287 -3.06 -25.01 -19.11
C HIS A 287 -2.39 -26.04 -18.19
N GLN A 288 -1.89 -27.15 -18.74
CA GLN A 288 -1.21 -28.24 -18.01
C GLN A 288 -2.02 -28.76 -16.80
N PRO A 289 -3.28 -29.20 -17.01
CA PRO A 289 -4.11 -29.76 -15.95
C PRO A 289 -3.52 -31.05 -15.36
N GLN A 290 -2.74 -31.78 -16.17
CA GLN A 290 -2.05 -33.03 -15.80
C GLN A 290 -0.58 -33.02 -16.31
N GLY A 291 0.27 -33.94 -15.85
CA GLY A 291 1.71 -33.99 -16.18
C GLY A 291 2.05 -34.72 -17.48
N LEU A 292 2.60 -34.04 -18.50
CA LEU A 292 2.94 -34.64 -19.81
C LEU A 292 4.31 -35.32 -19.82
N TYR A 293 4.37 -36.65 -19.67
CA TYR A 293 5.62 -37.42 -19.67
C TYR A 293 5.44 -38.81 -20.32
N GLY A 294 6.54 -39.55 -20.48
CA GLY A 294 6.53 -40.93 -20.97
C GLY A 294 5.86 -41.12 -22.35
N GLU A 295 4.98 -42.12 -22.44
CA GLU A 295 4.27 -42.45 -23.67
C GLU A 295 3.33 -41.33 -24.13
N ASP A 296 2.66 -40.64 -23.20
CA ASP A 296 1.76 -39.53 -23.53
C ASP A 296 2.52 -38.36 -24.15
N TYR A 297 3.70 -38.01 -23.63
CA TYR A 297 4.57 -37.01 -24.25
C TYR A 297 5.05 -37.46 -25.63
N THR A 298 5.38 -38.74 -25.78
CA THR A 298 5.80 -39.30 -27.06
C THR A 298 4.67 -39.26 -28.09
N GLN A 299 3.45 -39.61 -27.69
CA GLN A 299 2.25 -39.52 -28.53
C GLN A 299 1.91 -38.07 -28.88
N PHE A 300 1.96 -37.14 -27.92
CA PHE A 300 1.82 -35.69 -28.15
C PHE A 300 2.81 -35.20 -29.21
N LYS A 301 4.09 -35.55 -29.03
CA LYS A 301 5.17 -35.19 -29.94
C LYS A 301 4.93 -35.77 -31.33
N ASN A 302 4.46 -37.01 -31.43
CA ASN A 302 4.15 -37.61 -32.73
C ASN A 302 2.92 -36.98 -33.40
N TYR A 303 1.90 -36.60 -32.61
CA TYR A 303 0.66 -36.01 -33.12
C TYR A 303 0.86 -34.60 -33.67
N TYR A 304 1.48 -33.69 -32.90
CA TYR A 304 1.77 -32.33 -33.37
C TYR A 304 2.97 -32.30 -34.34
N PHE A 305 3.91 -33.23 -34.22
CA PHE A 305 5.18 -33.21 -34.98
C PHE A 305 5.38 -34.46 -35.86
N GLU A 306 4.31 -34.96 -36.49
CA GLU A 306 4.49 -35.66 -37.76
C GLU A 306 5.41 -34.80 -38.65
N ASP A 307 6.23 -35.45 -39.48
CA ASP A 307 7.45 -34.94 -40.14
C ASP A 307 7.45 -33.46 -40.64
N PHE A 308 6.28 -32.91 -40.91
CA PHE A 308 5.99 -31.51 -41.24
C PHE A 308 6.69 -30.46 -40.34
N ILE A 309 6.49 -30.51 -39.02
CA ILE A 309 7.05 -29.51 -38.09
C ILE A 309 8.53 -29.80 -37.82
N LYS A 310 8.91 -31.09 -37.82
CA LYS A 310 10.32 -31.51 -37.73
C LYS A 310 11.13 -30.88 -38.87
N GLU A 311 10.68 -30.90 -40.12
CA GLU A 311 11.52 -30.41 -41.23
C GLU A 311 11.62 -28.88 -41.40
N TRP A 312 10.83 -28.03 -40.73
CA TRP A 312 10.90 -26.56 -40.87
C TRP A 312 11.28 -25.80 -39.62
N VAL A 313 10.96 -26.35 -38.45
CA VAL A 313 10.97 -25.56 -37.22
C VAL A 313 11.99 -26.09 -36.21
N LEU A 314 12.84 -27.04 -36.63
CA LEU A 314 13.70 -27.85 -35.77
C LEU A 314 14.83 -27.11 -35.05
N GLU A 315 15.30 -25.95 -35.51
CA GLU A 315 16.31 -25.24 -34.71
C GLU A 315 15.71 -24.36 -33.62
N TRP A 316 14.45 -23.96 -33.71
CA TRP A 316 13.91 -22.94 -32.81
C TRP A 316 12.66 -23.34 -32.04
N ILE A 317 11.62 -23.91 -32.69
CA ILE A 317 10.58 -24.65 -31.93
C ILE A 317 11.11 -26.03 -31.55
N GLY A 318 11.98 -26.63 -32.36
CA GLY A 318 12.71 -27.83 -31.96
C GLY A 318 13.44 -27.63 -30.62
N ASP A 319 13.93 -26.43 -30.33
CA ASP A 319 14.52 -26.07 -29.03
C ASP A 319 13.57 -26.21 -27.84
N ILE A 320 12.25 -26.04 -28.03
CA ILE A 320 11.23 -26.30 -27.01
C ILE A 320 11.10 -27.80 -26.70
N PHE A 321 11.36 -28.67 -27.69
CA PHE A 321 11.16 -30.12 -27.57
C PHE A 321 12.46 -30.94 -27.44
N THR A 322 13.60 -30.42 -27.89
CA THR A 322 14.94 -30.98 -27.68
C THR A 322 15.37 -30.79 -26.24
N LYS A 323 14.99 -29.66 -25.63
CA LYS A 323 15.14 -29.38 -24.20
C LYS A 323 13.98 -29.93 -23.36
N GLU A 324 13.06 -30.67 -23.99
CA GLU A 324 11.93 -31.33 -23.30
C GLU A 324 11.11 -30.38 -22.41
N LYS A 325 10.89 -29.11 -22.82
CA LYS A 325 10.28 -28.10 -21.94
C LYS A 325 8.83 -28.43 -21.54
N LEU A 326 8.10 -29.10 -22.43
CA LEU A 326 6.75 -29.59 -22.17
C LEU A 326 6.73 -30.96 -21.47
N TYR A 327 7.87 -31.62 -21.32
CA TYR A 327 8.00 -32.86 -20.57
C TYR A 327 7.93 -32.53 -19.07
N GLN A 328 6.79 -32.78 -18.46
CA GLN A 328 6.54 -32.42 -17.08
C GLN A 328 5.86 -33.59 -16.39
N ASN A 329 6.48 -34.13 -15.34
CA ASN A 329 5.87 -35.20 -14.57
C ASN A 329 4.64 -34.70 -13.79
N GLN A 330 4.67 -33.40 -13.42
CA GLN A 330 3.80 -32.63 -12.52
C GLN A 330 2.77 -31.69 -13.18
N GLY A 331 1.47 -32.03 -13.28
CA GLY A 331 0.40 -31.08 -13.62
C GLY A 331 -0.30 -30.49 -12.40
N ILE A 332 -1.43 -29.79 -12.61
CA ILE A 332 -2.27 -29.29 -11.50
C ILE A 332 -2.79 -30.45 -10.66
N TYR A 333 -3.38 -31.45 -11.29
CA TYR A 333 -4.03 -32.57 -10.60
C TYR A 333 -3.05 -33.37 -9.74
N GLU A 334 -1.92 -33.79 -10.31
CA GLU A 334 -0.94 -34.58 -9.59
C GLU A 334 -0.29 -33.79 -8.45
N LYS A 335 -0.06 -32.48 -8.65
CA LYS A 335 0.50 -31.64 -7.59
C LYS A 335 -0.48 -31.40 -6.46
N MET A 336 -1.76 -31.16 -6.75
CA MET A 336 -2.79 -31.01 -5.73
C MET A 336 -2.96 -32.32 -4.92
N ASN A 337 -2.93 -33.48 -5.58
CA ASN A 337 -2.97 -34.78 -4.89
C ASN A 337 -1.74 -35.01 -4.01
N GLU A 338 -0.54 -34.66 -4.49
CA GLU A 338 0.70 -34.71 -3.69
C GLU A 338 0.58 -33.84 -2.42
N LEU A 339 0.06 -32.63 -2.56
CA LEU A 339 -0.03 -31.66 -1.46
C LEU A 339 -1.09 -32.01 -0.42
N LEU A 340 -2.18 -32.68 -0.83
CA LEU A 340 -3.38 -32.92 0.00
C LEU A 340 -3.59 -34.38 0.41
N GLY A 341 -2.89 -35.33 -0.23
CA GLY A 341 -2.85 -36.74 0.20
C GLY A 341 -4.02 -37.61 -0.26
N ASP A 342 -4.94 -37.11 -1.09
CA ASP A 342 -5.98 -37.91 -1.75
C ASP A 342 -6.42 -37.32 -3.12
N ASN A 343 -7.23 -38.07 -3.87
CA ASN A 343 -7.78 -37.64 -5.15
C ASN A 343 -9.04 -36.75 -5.02
N SER A 344 -9.55 -36.54 -3.80
CA SER A 344 -10.70 -35.66 -3.50
C SER A 344 -10.29 -34.23 -3.14
N TRP A 345 -8.97 -33.99 -3.05
CA TRP A 345 -8.37 -32.77 -2.52
C TRP A 345 -8.91 -32.41 -1.12
N GLY A 346 -9.17 -33.43 -0.29
CA GLY A 346 -9.81 -33.26 1.02
C GLY A 346 -11.18 -32.59 0.97
N GLY A 347 -11.94 -32.80 -0.12
CA GLY A 347 -13.24 -32.16 -0.38
C GLY A 347 -13.17 -30.81 -1.09
N LEU A 348 -11.97 -30.26 -1.34
CA LEU A 348 -11.82 -29.00 -2.08
C LEU A 348 -12.27 -29.13 -3.54
N ILE A 349 -12.14 -30.33 -4.13
CA ILE A 349 -12.56 -30.58 -5.52
C ILE A 349 -14.06 -30.35 -5.72
N ASP A 350 -14.87 -30.59 -4.67
CA ASP A 350 -16.31 -30.36 -4.69
C ASP A 350 -16.67 -28.87 -4.67
N ARG A 351 -15.70 -27.98 -4.48
CA ARG A 351 -15.88 -26.52 -4.60
C ARG A 351 -15.34 -25.95 -5.91
N ALA A 352 -14.85 -26.82 -6.79
CA ALA A 352 -14.27 -26.44 -8.07
C ALA A 352 -15.22 -26.72 -9.24
N VAL A 353 -15.27 -25.78 -10.19
CA VAL A 353 -15.92 -25.96 -11.49
C VAL A 353 -14.90 -25.62 -12.58
N GLN A 354 -14.93 -26.36 -13.67
CA GLN A 354 -14.11 -26.06 -14.84
C GLN A 354 -14.93 -25.88 -16.12
N PHE A 355 -14.38 -25.12 -17.06
CA PHE A 355 -14.86 -25.08 -18.44
C PHE A 355 -13.66 -24.97 -19.39
N THR A 356 -13.45 -26.02 -20.18
CA THR A 356 -12.42 -26.09 -21.21
C THR A 356 -13.03 -26.73 -22.45
N PHE A 357 -12.84 -26.12 -23.62
CA PHE A 357 -13.29 -26.74 -24.87
C PHE A 357 -12.39 -27.94 -25.22
N PRO A 358 -12.93 -29.04 -25.77
CA PRO A 358 -12.14 -30.17 -26.25
C PRO A 358 -11.04 -29.83 -27.26
N ASN A 359 -11.25 -28.78 -28.07
CA ASN A 359 -10.26 -28.29 -29.02
C ASN A 359 -9.33 -27.20 -28.45
N ASP A 360 -9.35 -26.97 -27.13
CA ASP A 360 -8.30 -26.23 -26.42
C ASP A 360 -7.03 -27.10 -26.34
N ARG A 361 -6.28 -27.14 -27.43
CA ARG A 361 -5.07 -27.96 -27.57
C ARG A 361 -3.90 -27.22 -28.24
N ALA A 362 -3.91 -25.89 -28.23
CA ALA A 362 -2.89 -25.09 -28.91
C ALA A 362 -1.45 -25.45 -28.47
N LEU A 363 -0.52 -25.48 -29.43
CA LEU A 363 0.88 -25.92 -29.27
C LEU A 363 1.64 -25.22 -28.11
N PHE A 364 1.41 -23.92 -27.92
CA PHE A 364 2.06 -23.12 -26.87
C PHE A 364 1.30 -23.14 -25.53
N VAL A 365 0.26 -23.97 -25.45
CA VAL A 365 -0.77 -23.90 -24.41
C VAL A 365 -1.06 -25.28 -23.76
N THR A 366 -0.45 -26.36 -24.23
CA THR A 366 -0.79 -27.76 -23.85
C THR A 366 0.19 -28.39 -22.84
N ARG A 367 -0.14 -29.39 -22.00
CA ARG A 367 -1.20 -30.44 -21.91
C ARG A 367 -2.63 -29.89 -21.79
N MET A 368 -3.65 -30.27 -22.58
CA MET A 368 -4.29 -31.56 -22.91
C MET A 368 -5.17 -32.14 -21.80
N GLY A 369 -6.37 -31.59 -21.69
CA GLY A 369 -7.45 -32.23 -20.98
C GLY A 369 -8.26 -31.28 -20.13
N ASP A 370 -9.23 -31.87 -19.47
CA ASP A 370 -9.81 -31.31 -18.26
C ASP A 370 -8.93 -31.69 -17.06
N ILE A 371 -9.05 -30.94 -15.96
CA ILE A 371 -8.53 -31.38 -14.67
C ILE A 371 -9.40 -32.55 -14.20
N PRO A 372 -8.85 -33.75 -13.98
CA PRO A 372 -9.63 -34.93 -13.60
C PRO A 372 -10.49 -34.69 -12.35
N ASN A 373 -11.70 -35.23 -12.36
CA ASN A 373 -12.68 -35.21 -11.26
C ASN A 373 -13.25 -33.83 -10.88
N VAL A 374 -12.77 -32.73 -11.47
CA VAL A 374 -13.40 -31.42 -11.30
C VAL A 374 -14.67 -31.35 -12.15
N LYS A 375 -15.80 -30.92 -11.57
CA LYS A 375 -17.06 -30.83 -12.32
C LYS A 375 -16.91 -29.93 -13.55
N ASN A 376 -17.19 -30.51 -14.72
CA ASN A 376 -17.00 -29.83 -15.99
C ASN A 376 -18.33 -29.26 -16.52
N ALA A 377 -18.32 -27.96 -16.82
CA ALA A 377 -19.46 -27.24 -17.39
C ALA A 377 -19.55 -27.40 -18.93
N CYS A 378 -18.43 -27.76 -19.57
CA CYS A 378 -18.39 -28.12 -20.98
C CYS A 378 -18.95 -29.53 -21.20
N ASN A 379 -18.41 -30.57 -20.56
CA ASN A 379 -18.80 -31.97 -20.75
C ASN A 379 -19.27 -32.66 -19.44
N GLU A 380 -20.13 -33.68 -19.53
CA GLU A 380 -20.54 -34.51 -18.38
C GLU A 380 -19.42 -35.45 -17.89
N LYS A 381 -18.48 -35.79 -18.78
CA LYS A 381 -17.28 -36.57 -18.47
C LYS A 381 -16.05 -35.76 -18.81
N ASP A 382 -14.96 -36.03 -18.08
CA ASP A 382 -13.67 -35.42 -18.34
C ASP A 382 -13.16 -35.80 -19.74
N ASN A 383 -12.78 -34.82 -20.53
CA ASN A 383 -12.06 -35.02 -21.77
C ASN A 383 -10.56 -35.07 -21.50
N LEU A 384 -10.05 -36.27 -21.21
CA LEU A 384 -8.63 -36.51 -20.97
C LEU A 384 -7.86 -36.85 -22.26
N GLN A 385 -8.51 -36.76 -23.42
CA GLN A 385 -7.89 -37.10 -24.69
C GLN A 385 -6.85 -36.06 -25.08
N PHE A 386 -5.73 -36.58 -25.57
CA PHE A 386 -4.62 -35.79 -26.04
C PHE A 386 -5.04 -35.01 -27.31
N ALA A 387 -5.59 -35.72 -28.30
CA ALA A 387 -5.96 -35.15 -29.59
C ALA A 387 -7.32 -34.42 -29.53
N SER A 388 -7.38 -33.23 -30.14
CA SER A 388 -8.64 -32.50 -30.39
C SER A 388 -9.45 -33.07 -31.56
N TRP A 389 -8.85 -33.98 -32.33
CA TRP A 389 -9.44 -34.70 -33.47
C TRP A 389 -8.53 -35.87 -33.89
N MET A 390 -9.07 -36.91 -34.52
CA MET A 390 -8.29 -38.05 -35.03
C MET A 390 -8.74 -38.48 -36.43
N TYR A 391 -7.85 -39.04 -37.24
CA TYR A 391 -8.22 -39.72 -38.50
C TYR A 391 -8.04 -41.23 -38.31
N VAL A 392 -9.13 -41.96 -38.04
CA VAL A 392 -9.10 -43.39 -37.70
C VAL A 392 -10.20 -44.13 -38.46
N LYS A 393 -9.88 -45.30 -39.01
CA LYS A 393 -10.84 -46.22 -39.67
C LYS A 393 -11.62 -47.13 -38.70
N LYS A 394 -11.64 -46.78 -37.41
CA LYS A 394 -12.33 -47.55 -36.35
C LYS A 394 -13.51 -46.75 -35.84
N ASP A 395 -14.38 -47.34 -35.05
CA ASP A 395 -15.50 -46.62 -34.44
C ASP A 395 -15.01 -45.43 -33.59
N ALA A 396 -15.76 -44.33 -33.60
CA ALA A 396 -15.47 -43.16 -32.81
C ALA A 396 -15.56 -43.47 -31.29
N PRO A 397 -14.57 -43.04 -30.47
CA PRO A 397 -14.66 -43.19 -29.02
C PRO A 397 -15.90 -42.52 -28.44
N GLU A 398 -16.30 -42.94 -27.23
CA GLU A 398 -17.36 -42.25 -26.50
C GLU A 398 -17.02 -40.75 -26.34
N GLY A 399 -18.01 -39.88 -26.62
CA GLY A 399 -17.81 -38.43 -26.60
C GLY A 399 -17.32 -37.82 -27.92
N PHE A 400 -17.09 -38.64 -28.95
CA PHE A 400 -16.75 -38.20 -30.31
C PHE A 400 -17.87 -38.52 -31.30
N PHE A 401 -17.87 -37.84 -32.44
CA PHE A 401 -18.64 -38.19 -33.63
C PHE A 401 -17.71 -38.35 -34.83
N GLU A 402 -18.12 -39.17 -35.80
CA GLU A 402 -17.38 -39.39 -37.03
C GLU A 402 -17.94 -38.52 -38.18
N GLU A 403 -17.05 -37.95 -38.97
CA GLU A 403 -17.37 -37.23 -40.19
C GLU A 403 -16.26 -37.43 -41.23
N GLU A 404 -16.58 -38.04 -42.37
CA GLU A 404 -15.62 -38.29 -43.48
C GLU A 404 -14.33 -39.01 -43.03
N GLY A 405 -14.42 -39.94 -42.08
CA GLY A 405 -13.28 -40.67 -41.51
C GLY A 405 -12.48 -39.89 -40.45
N TYR A 406 -12.93 -38.68 -40.08
CA TYR A 406 -12.39 -37.91 -38.96
C TYR A 406 -13.28 -38.06 -37.73
N HIS A 407 -12.66 -38.20 -36.55
CA HIS A 407 -13.34 -38.18 -35.26
C HIS A 407 -13.17 -36.82 -34.60
N PHE A 408 -14.29 -36.20 -34.25
CA PHE A 408 -14.34 -34.89 -33.60
C PHE A 408 -15.08 -34.98 -32.25
N PRO A 409 -14.63 -34.28 -31.19
CA PRO A 409 -15.35 -34.23 -29.93
C PRO A 409 -16.74 -33.61 -30.09
N LYS A 410 -17.77 -34.17 -29.44
CA LYS A 410 -19.17 -33.70 -29.56
C LYS A 410 -19.40 -32.25 -29.09
N ARG A 411 -18.56 -31.73 -28.19
CA ARG A 411 -18.71 -30.40 -27.57
C ARG A 411 -17.56 -29.45 -27.92
N LEU A 412 -17.11 -29.46 -29.18
CA LEU A 412 -16.03 -28.58 -29.65
C LEU A 412 -16.54 -27.16 -30.00
N LEU A 413 -15.63 -26.18 -30.02
CA LEU A 413 -15.90 -24.86 -30.60
C LEU A 413 -15.64 -24.90 -32.11
N ASP A 414 -16.70 -25.03 -32.93
CA ASP A 414 -16.54 -25.22 -34.38
C ASP A 414 -16.58 -23.91 -35.19
N LYS A 415 -16.75 -22.76 -34.53
CA LYS A 415 -16.95 -21.47 -35.19
C LYS A 415 -15.78 -20.54 -35.00
N ALA A 416 -15.63 -19.64 -35.96
CA ALA A 416 -14.69 -18.53 -35.89
C ALA A 416 -15.38 -17.25 -35.42
N PHE A 417 -14.63 -16.41 -34.69
CA PHE A 417 -15.11 -15.13 -34.18
C PHE A 417 -14.27 -13.95 -34.68
N ASN A 418 -14.92 -12.83 -34.95
CA ASN A 418 -14.29 -11.55 -35.28
C ASN A 418 -13.65 -10.92 -34.02
N PRO A 419 -12.76 -9.91 -34.17
CA PRO A 419 -12.15 -9.21 -33.03
C PRO A 419 -13.16 -8.56 -32.06
N ASN A 420 -14.36 -8.22 -32.56
CA ASN A 420 -15.47 -7.71 -31.75
C ASN A 420 -16.30 -8.83 -31.09
N GLY A 421 -15.87 -10.09 -31.16
CA GLY A 421 -16.55 -11.24 -30.57
C GLY A 421 -17.84 -11.67 -31.30
N SER A 422 -18.21 -11.08 -32.44
CA SER A 422 -19.33 -11.60 -33.24
C SER A 422 -18.91 -12.87 -33.99
N ILE A 423 -19.87 -13.76 -34.27
CA ILE A 423 -19.62 -14.93 -35.14
C ILE A 423 -19.18 -14.43 -36.52
N ASN A 424 -18.20 -15.09 -37.10
CA ASN A 424 -17.77 -14.90 -38.48
C ASN A 424 -18.30 -16.05 -39.36
N GLU A 425 -19.50 -15.85 -39.90
CA GLU A 425 -20.18 -16.83 -40.78
C GLU A 425 -19.44 -17.10 -42.10
N SER A 426 -18.51 -16.20 -42.48
CA SER A 426 -17.72 -16.34 -43.73
C SER A 426 -16.41 -17.09 -43.52
N ALA A 427 -15.98 -17.28 -42.27
CA ALA A 427 -14.74 -17.96 -41.95
C ALA A 427 -14.95 -19.49 -41.85
N PRO A 428 -13.92 -20.29 -42.18
CA PRO A 428 -14.03 -21.74 -42.09
C PRO A 428 -14.22 -22.21 -40.65
N THR A 429 -14.96 -23.31 -40.49
CA THR A 429 -15.13 -23.98 -39.19
C THR A 429 -13.85 -24.69 -38.74
N PHE A 430 -13.76 -25.07 -37.47
CA PHE A 430 -12.62 -25.83 -36.95
C PHE A 430 -12.44 -27.13 -37.73
N ARG A 431 -13.54 -27.87 -37.94
CA ARG A 431 -13.55 -29.09 -38.76
C ARG A 431 -13.07 -28.85 -40.19
N GLN A 432 -13.52 -27.78 -40.84
CA GLN A 432 -13.07 -27.42 -42.19
C GLN A 432 -11.57 -27.09 -42.24
N CYS A 433 -11.06 -26.37 -41.23
CA CYS A 433 -9.63 -26.11 -41.08
C CYS A 433 -8.82 -27.41 -40.93
N VAL A 434 -9.27 -28.34 -40.08
CA VAL A 434 -8.61 -29.65 -39.86
C VAL A 434 -8.59 -30.47 -41.15
N LYS A 435 -9.72 -30.58 -41.85
CA LYS A 435 -9.80 -31.30 -43.14
C LYS A 435 -8.88 -30.68 -44.20
N THR A 436 -8.83 -29.35 -44.26
CA THR A 436 -7.95 -28.61 -45.18
C THR A 436 -6.48 -28.85 -44.84
N TYR A 437 -6.12 -28.82 -43.56
CA TYR A 437 -4.78 -29.13 -43.10
C TYR A 437 -4.34 -30.52 -43.54
N TRP A 438 -5.11 -31.58 -43.24
CA TRP A 438 -4.75 -32.93 -43.64
C TRP A 438 -4.63 -33.11 -45.14
N LYS A 439 -5.56 -32.54 -45.91
CA LYS A 439 -5.49 -32.60 -47.37
C LYS A 439 -4.19 -31.98 -47.90
N THR A 440 -3.84 -30.79 -47.42
CA THR A 440 -2.60 -30.09 -47.85
C THR A 440 -1.33 -30.78 -47.33
N TYR A 441 -1.37 -31.30 -46.10
CA TYR A 441 -0.28 -32.05 -45.49
C TYR A 441 0.00 -33.35 -46.26
N TYR A 442 -1.01 -34.16 -46.57
CA TYR A 442 -0.82 -35.38 -47.35
C TYR A 442 -0.27 -35.09 -48.75
N GLN A 443 -0.73 -34.02 -49.42
CA GLN A 443 -0.16 -33.59 -50.70
C GLN A 443 1.34 -33.27 -50.59
N TYR A 444 1.72 -32.51 -49.57
CA TYR A 444 3.12 -32.24 -49.27
C TYR A 444 3.90 -33.52 -48.96
N LYS A 445 3.41 -34.36 -48.05
CA LYS A 445 4.06 -35.61 -47.60
C LYS A 445 4.33 -36.54 -48.77
N THR A 446 3.31 -36.79 -49.61
CA THR A 446 3.46 -37.62 -50.82
C THR A 446 4.49 -37.03 -51.79
N TYR A 447 4.49 -35.72 -52.02
CA TYR A 447 5.48 -35.10 -52.92
C TYR A 447 6.89 -35.19 -52.33
N ARG A 448 7.04 -34.88 -51.04
CA ARG A 448 8.30 -34.98 -50.31
C ARG A 448 8.88 -36.40 -50.35
N ASP A 449 8.09 -37.43 -50.07
CA ASP A 449 8.54 -38.82 -50.12
C ASP A 449 9.03 -39.19 -51.53
N SER A 450 8.39 -38.65 -52.57
CA SER A 450 8.86 -38.80 -53.95
C SER A 450 10.20 -38.10 -54.22
N THR A 451 10.54 -37.03 -53.48
CA THR A 451 11.85 -36.36 -53.58
C THR A 451 12.96 -37.15 -52.89
N VAL A 452 12.64 -37.94 -51.85
CA VAL A 452 13.60 -38.88 -51.25
C VAL A 452 13.95 -39.97 -52.25
N ALA A 453 12.95 -40.50 -52.96
CA ALA A 453 13.15 -41.49 -54.02
C ALA A 453 13.81 -40.89 -55.28
N ASN A 454 13.65 -39.60 -55.55
CA ASN A 454 14.26 -38.89 -56.67
C ASN A 454 14.72 -37.48 -56.26
N PRO A 455 15.98 -37.32 -55.80
CA PRO A 455 16.48 -36.05 -55.26
C PRO A 455 16.43 -34.86 -56.21
N SER A 456 16.37 -35.09 -57.53
CA SER A 456 16.25 -34.00 -58.52
C SER A 456 14.92 -33.24 -58.41
N LYS A 457 13.85 -33.91 -57.94
CA LYS A 457 12.52 -33.32 -57.75
C LYS A 457 12.47 -32.25 -56.67
N LYS A 458 13.43 -32.24 -55.73
CA LYS A 458 13.49 -31.27 -54.63
C LYS A 458 13.48 -29.81 -55.11
N TYR A 459 14.07 -29.56 -56.29
CA TYR A 459 14.24 -28.23 -56.86
C TYR A 459 13.40 -27.99 -58.12
N GLU A 460 12.45 -28.88 -58.43
CA GLU A 460 11.52 -28.69 -59.55
C GLU A 460 10.71 -27.40 -59.34
N PRO A 461 10.65 -26.50 -60.34
CA PRO A 461 9.91 -25.25 -60.22
C PRO A 461 8.44 -25.47 -59.86
N ALA A 462 7.93 -24.61 -58.97
CA ALA A 462 6.53 -24.60 -58.60
C ALA A 462 5.63 -24.33 -59.82
N LYS A 463 4.57 -25.15 -59.99
CA LYS A 463 3.62 -24.97 -61.10
C LYS A 463 2.64 -23.83 -60.86
N TYR A 464 2.37 -23.56 -59.58
CA TYR A 464 1.42 -22.55 -59.13
C TYR A 464 2.13 -21.49 -58.30
N LYS A 465 1.44 -20.37 -58.09
CA LYS A 465 1.96 -19.27 -57.27
C LYS A 465 2.30 -19.76 -55.86
N ILE A 466 3.45 -19.33 -55.37
CA ILE A 466 3.92 -19.61 -54.01
C ILE A 466 3.21 -18.63 -53.05
N PRO A 467 2.63 -19.11 -51.94
CA PRO A 467 1.97 -18.26 -50.96
C PRO A 467 2.94 -17.22 -50.37
N ILE A 468 2.43 -16.01 -50.10
CA ILE A 468 3.19 -14.95 -49.44
C ILE A 468 3.02 -15.12 -47.93
N ILE A 469 4.09 -15.50 -47.24
CA ILE A 469 4.01 -15.87 -45.83
C ILE A 469 3.77 -14.68 -44.89
N SER A 470 4.08 -13.45 -45.34
CA SER A 470 3.91 -12.20 -44.58
C SER A 470 2.49 -11.70 -44.41
N GLN A 471 1.54 -12.36 -45.05
CA GLN A 471 0.12 -12.13 -44.79
C GLN A 471 -0.40 -12.97 -43.63
N VAL A 472 0.39 -13.93 -43.13
CA VAL A 472 -0.06 -14.95 -42.18
C VAL A 472 0.79 -14.96 -40.91
N LEU A 473 2.12 -14.85 -41.04
CA LEU A 473 3.04 -14.86 -39.90
C LEU A 473 3.69 -13.47 -39.73
N PRO A 474 4.09 -13.08 -38.51
CA PRO A 474 4.71 -11.79 -38.26
C PRO A 474 6.13 -11.69 -38.86
N ASP A 475 6.58 -10.47 -39.16
CA ASP A 475 7.82 -10.21 -39.90
C ASP A 475 9.06 -10.88 -39.31
N TRP A 476 9.19 -10.88 -37.99
CA TRP A 476 10.31 -11.51 -37.29
C TRP A 476 10.36 -13.04 -37.52
N PHE A 477 9.21 -13.69 -37.75
CA PHE A 477 9.16 -15.13 -38.04
C PHE A 477 9.68 -15.42 -39.45
N HIS A 478 9.51 -14.50 -40.40
CA HIS A 478 10.10 -14.63 -41.74
C HIS A 478 11.61 -14.62 -41.70
N THR A 479 12.19 -13.73 -40.88
CA THR A 479 13.64 -13.67 -40.71
C THR A 479 14.18 -15.00 -40.20
N ILE A 480 13.51 -15.63 -39.22
CA ILE A 480 13.88 -16.94 -38.69
C ILE A 480 13.77 -18.03 -39.76
N LEU A 481 12.64 -18.08 -40.47
CA LEU A 481 12.43 -19.06 -41.54
C LEU A 481 13.46 -18.92 -42.66
N ASP A 482 13.76 -17.69 -43.06
CA ASP A 482 14.74 -17.39 -44.09
C ASP A 482 16.16 -17.82 -43.67
N GLN A 483 16.53 -17.58 -42.41
CA GLN A 483 17.81 -18.03 -41.85
C GLN A 483 17.91 -19.55 -41.82
N ALA A 484 16.86 -20.25 -41.37
CA ALA A 484 16.83 -21.71 -41.33
C ALA A 484 16.97 -22.33 -42.74
N ILE A 485 16.25 -21.79 -43.72
CA ILE A 485 16.35 -22.23 -45.12
C ILE A 485 17.74 -21.92 -45.68
N SER A 486 18.30 -20.75 -45.37
CA SER A 486 19.66 -20.38 -45.79
C SER A 486 20.70 -21.35 -45.26
N LYS A 487 20.56 -21.78 -44.00
CA LYS A 487 21.44 -22.76 -43.36
C LYS A 487 21.31 -24.15 -43.99
N ALA A 488 20.07 -24.59 -44.25
CA ALA A 488 19.79 -25.93 -44.78
C ALA A 488 20.15 -26.09 -46.26
N GLU A 489 19.89 -25.07 -47.09
CA GLU A 489 20.00 -25.17 -48.55
C GLU A 489 21.24 -24.46 -49.12
N GLY A 490 21.88 -23.56 -48.34
CA GLY A 490 23.05 -22.81 -48.76
C GLY A 490 22.86 -22.12 -50.11
N VAL A 491 23.76 -22.40 -51.06
CA VAL A 491 23.72 -21.84 -52.42
C VAL A 491 22.45 -22.20 -53.22
N LYS A 492 21.74 -23.27 -52.83
CA LYS A 492 20.52 -23.73 -53.51
C LYS A 492 19.24 -23.09 -52.96
N LYS A 493 19.35 -22.19 -51.97
CA LYS A 493 18.21 -21.48 -51.36
C LYS A 493 17.23 -20.90 -52.39
N SER A 494 17.74 -20.16 -53.38
CA SER A 494 16.89 -19.51 -54.40
C SER A 494 16.11 -20.52 -55.27
N LEU A 495 16.73 -21.66 -55.59
CA LEU A 495 16.06 -22.75 -56.32
C LEU A 495 15.01 -23.43 -55.45
N TYR A 496 15.34 -23.72 -54.19
CA TYR A 496 14.42 -24.33 -53.23
C TYR A 496 13.19 -23.44 -52.97
N MET A 497 13.39 -22.14 -52.72
CA MET A 497 12.29 -21.19 -52.46
C MET A 497 11.37 -20.97 -53.68
N LYS A 498 11.75 -21.45 -54.86
CA LYS A 498 10.94 -21.44 -56.08
C LYS A 498 10.37 -22.82 -56.43
N SER A 499 10.62 -23.84 -55.60
CA SER A 499 10.27 -25.22 -55.93
C SER A 499 8.83 -25.59 -55.54
N GLU A 500 8.30 -26.61 -56.20
CA GLU A 500 6.99 -27.19 -55.90
C GLU A 500 6.96 -27.78 -54.48
N LEU A 501 8.08 -28.35 -54.01
CA LEU A 501 8.21 -28.84 -52.63
C LEU A 501 8.01 -27.70 -51.63
N TYR A 502 8.66 -26.54 -51.84
CA TYR A 502 8.52 -25.38 -50.96
C TYR A 502 7.09 -24.82 -50.98
N ARG A 503 6.46 -24.76 -52.16
CA ARG A 503 5.06 -24.34 -52.30
C ARG A 503 4.09 -25.22 -51.52
N LEU A 504 4.15 -26.54 -51.72
CA LEU A 504 3.28 -27.49 -51.03
C LEU A 504 3.50 -27.45 -49.52
N LYS A 505 4.75 -27.26 -49.10
CA LYS A 505 5.11 -27.12 -47.69
C LYS A 505 4.52 -25.84 -47.06
N LEU A 506 4.62 -24.70 -47.75
CA LEU A 506 3.99 -23.46 -47.31
C LEU A 506 2.47 -23.57 -47.17
N ASN A 507 1.80 -24.23 -48.12
CA ASN A 507 0.35 -24.43 -48.06
C ASN A 507 -0.06 -25.23 -46.82
N ALA A 508 0.66 -26.31 -46.51
CA ALA A 508 0.42 -27.09 -45.31
C ALA A 508 0.67 -26.28 -44.03
N LEU A 509 1.66 -25.37 -44.02
CA LEU A 509 1.95 -24.52 -42.85
C LEU A 509 0.84 -23.52 -42.61
N ILE A 510 0.37 -22.87 -43.68
CA ILE A 510 -0.73 -21.91 -43.60
C ILE A 510 -2.02 -22.62 -43.17
N ALA A 511 -2.26 -23.86 -43.62
CA ALA A 511 -3.41 -24.63 -43.17
C ALA A 511 -3.30 -25.04 -41.70
N PHE A 512 -2.10 -25.43 -41.24
CA PHE A 512 -1.84 -25.72 -39.83
C PHE A 512 -2.04 -24.49 -38.93
N GLU A 513 -1.53 -23.33 -39.35
CA GLU A 513 -1.67 -22.07 -38.62
C GLU A 513 -3.14 -21.71 -38.39
N LYS A 514 -4.01 -21.97 -39.37
CA LYS A 514 -5.46 -21.81 -39.21
C LYS A 514 -6.05 -22.76 -38.15
N VAL A 515 -5.64 -24.03 -38.16
CA VAL A 515 -6.06 -24.98 -37.10
C VAL A 515 -5.60 -24.47 -35.74
N HIS A 516 -4.34 -24.08 -35.62
CA HIS A 516 -3.76 -23.57 -34.38
C HIS A 516 -4.46 -22.31 -33.86
N ASN A 517 -4.81 -21.36 -34.75
CA ASN A 517 -5.58 -20.18 -34.38
C ASN A 517 -6.97 -20.51 -33.85
N MET A 518 -7.63 -21.52 -34.43
CA MET A 518 -8.93 -22.00 -33.94
C MET A 518 -8.80 -22.68 -32.57
N GLU A 519 -7.73 -23.46 -32.34
CA GLU A 519 -7.43 -24.03 -31.02
C GLU A 519 -7.14 -22.94 -29.97
N LEU A 520 -6.39 -21.89 -30.34
CA LEU A 520 -6.18 -20.73 -29.47
C LEU A 520 -7.50 -20.02 -29.20
N GLN A 521 -8.34 -19.80 -30.20
CA GLN A 521 -9.64 -19.18 -29.99
C GLN A 521 -10.50 -20.00 -29.02
N ALA A 522 -10.49 -21.34 -29.12
CA ALA A 522 -11.15 -22.23 -28.17
C ALA A 522 -10.58 -22.10 -26.74
N HIS A 523 -9.25 -21.97 -26.60
CA HIS A 523 -8.60 -21.75 -25.30
C HIS A 523 -9.01 -20.43 -24.62
N PHE A 524 -9.16 -19.36 -25.41
CA PHE A 524 -9.50 -18.03 -24.89
C PHE A 524 -11.00 -17.80 -24.77
N ALA A 525 -11.84 -18.54 -25.50
CA ALA A 525 -13.29 -18.40 -25.49
C ALA A 525 -13.93 -18.44 -24.08
N PRO A 526 -13.47 -19.26 -23.11
CA PRO A 526 -14.01 -19.27 -21.75
C PRO A 526 -13.93 -17.94 -21.02
N VAL A 527 -13.08 -16.99 -21.43
CA VAL A 527 -13.02 -15.63 -20.85
C VAL A 527 -13.21 -14.53 -21.91
N GLY A 528 -12.94 -14.79 -23.19
CA GLY A 528 -13.15 -13.82 -24.27
C GLY A 528 -14.59 -13.78 -24.77
N LEU A 529 -15.32 -14.89 -24.66
CA LEU A 529 -16.63 -15.09 -25.28
C LEU A 529 -17.66 -15.70 -24.31
N MET A 530 -17.40 -15.69 -23.00
CA MET A 530 -18.19 -16.41 -21.99
C MET A 530 -19.68 -16.07 -21.98
N PHE A 531 -20.02 -14.80 -22.24
CA PHE A 531 -21.40 -14.31 -22.23
C PHE A 531 -22.07 -14.32 -23.61
N ASN A 532 -21.38 -14.77 -24.65
CA ASN A 532 -21.91 -14.79 -26.01
C ASN A 532 -22.77 -16.04 -26.25
N GLN A 533 -24.07 -15.85 -26.50
CA GLN A 533 -25.03 -16.94 -26.76
C GLN A 533 -24.74 -17.71 -28.05
N GLY A 534 -24.04 -17.12 -29.00
CA GLY A 534 -23.65 -17.76 -30.26
C GLY A 534 -22.56 -18.83 -30.10
N VAL A 535 -21.84 -18.86 -28.98
CA VAL A 535 -20.68 -19.74 -28.79
C VAL A 535 -21.08 -21.22 -28.68
N LEU A 536 -22.20 -21.52 -28.01
CA LEU A 536 -22.67 -22.90 -27.79
C LEU A 536 -23.78 -23.31 -28.76
N SER A 537 -24.03 -22.50 -29.79
CA SER A 537 -25.18 -22.67 -30.71
C SER A 537 -25.16 -23.97 -31.53
N ASP A 538 -24.02 -24.63 -31.68
CA ASP A 538 -23.94 -25.95 -32.35
C ASP A 538 -24.25 -27.13 -31.43
N TRP A 539 -24.47 -26.88 -30.13
CA TRP A 539 -24.68 -27.95 -29.15
C TRP A 539 -26.18 -28.19 -28.95
N ASP A 540 -26.72 -29.28 -29.47
CA ASP A 540 -28.16 -29.62 -29.46
C ASP A 540 -28.90 -29.31 -28.14
N GLN A 541 -28.27 -29.55 -26.98
CA GLN A 541 -28.88 -29.35 -25.67
C GLN A 541 -28.74 -27.92 -25.11
N TYR A 542 -27.78 -27.13 -25.60
CA TYR A 542 -27.33 -25.88 -24.98
C TYR A 542 -27.26 -24.70 -25.96
N GLN A 543 -27.94 -24.80 -27.10
CA GLN A 543 -27.85 -23.83 -28.20
C GLN A 543 -28.13 -22.38 -27.81
N ASN A 544 -28.99 -22.17 -26.81
CA ASN A 544 -29.41 -20.84 -26.34
C ASN A 544 -28.68 -20.39 -25.06
N GLN A 545 -27.72 -21.16 -24.57
CA GLN A 545 -27.00 -20.88 -23.33
C GLN A 545 -25.64 -20.24 -23.61
N THR A 546 -25.18 -19.43 -22.66
CA THR A 546 -23.81 -18.93 -22.63
C THR A 546 -22.88 -19.90 -21.89
N ILE A 547 -21.56 -19.75 -22.03
CA ILE A 547 -20.61 -20.48 -21.18
C ILE A 547 -20.88 -20.18 -19.70
N TRP A 548 -21.22 -18.93 -19.38
CA TRP A 548 -21.55 -18.53 -18.01
C TRP A 548 -22.79 -19.24 -17.47
N ASP A 549 -23.83 -19.45 -18.28
CA ASP A 549 -25.01 -20.20 -17.87
C ASP A 549 -24.66 -21.64 -17.52
N ARG A 550 -23.78 -22.28 -18.31
CA ARG A 550 -23.27 -23.62 -18.02
C ARG A 550 -22.50 -23.66 -16.70
N VAL A 551 -21.61 -22.70 -16.48
CA VAL A 551 -20.81 -22.60 -15.24
C VAL A 551 -21.72 -22.43 -14.01
N LYS A 552 -22.71 -21.52 -14.09
CA LYS A 552 -23.67 -21.32 -13.00
C LYS A 552 -24.47 -22.58 -12.71
N GLU A 553 -24.96 -23.26 -13.75
CA GLU A 553 -25.77 -24.48 -13.60
C GLU A 553 -24.95 -25.61 -12.98
N THR A 554 -23.72 -25.84 -13.46
CA THR A 554 -22.82 -26.87 -12.91
C THR A 554 -22.41 -26.56 -11.46
N GLY A 555 -22.25 -25.28 -11.12
CA GLY A 555 -21.81 -24.83 -9.81
C GLY A 555 -22.92 -24.49 -8.81
N LYS A 556 -24.20 -24.55 -9.18
CA LYS A 556 -25.32 -24.05 -8.36
C LYS A 556 -25.40 -24.63 -6.94
N ASP A 557 -25.01 -25.90 -6.79
CA ASP A 557 -25.00 -26.63 -5.52
C ASP A 557 -23.60 -26.68 -4.87
N LEU A 558 -22.59 -26.13 -5.55
CA LEU A 558 -21.20 -26.10 -5.09
C LEU A 558 -20.79 -24.74 -4.56
N PHE A 559 -21.26 -23.66 -5.18
CA PHE A 559 -20.81 -22.33 -4.84
C PHE A 559 -21.39 -21.85 -3.51
N TYR A 560 -20.51 -21.34 -2.65
CA TYR A 560 -20.89 -20.56 -1.48
C TYR A 560 -21.42 -19.21 -1.92
N ARG A 561 -22.73 -19.15 -2.18
CA ARG A 561 -23.45 -17.94 -2.60
C ARG A 561 -24.90 -17.98 -2.14
N LEU A 562 -25.47 -16.80 -1.95
CA LEU A 562 -26.89 -16.59 -1.66
C LEU A 562 -27.57 -15.91 -2.85
N ASP A 563 -28.77 -16.38 -3.22
CA ASP A 563 -29.68 -15.61 -4.09
C ASP A 563 -30.66 -14.86 -3.20
N TYR A 564 -30.65 -13.53 -3.26
CA TYR A 564 -31.57 -12.70 -2.49
C TYR A 564 -33.00 -12.82 -3.00
N SER A 565 -33.97 -12.69 -2.09
CA SER A 565 -35.37 -12.52 -2.47
C SER A 565 -35.55 -11.31 -3.39
N SER A 566 -36.38 -11.44 -4.42
CA SER A 566 -36.65 -10.35 -5.36
C SER A 566 -37.20 -9.12 -4.63
N GLY A 567 -36.57 -7.95 -4.83
CA GLY A 567 -36.98 -6.70 -4.18
C GLY A 567 -36.59 -6.57 -2.70
N ALA A 568 -35.75 -7.45 -2.16
CA ALA A 568 -35.34 -7.41 -0.76
C ALA A 568 -34.70 -6.07 -0.36
N SER A 569 -35.22 -5.49 0.73
CA SER A 569 -34.61 -4.35 1.42
C SER A 569 -33.25 -4.72 2.04
N LEU A 570 -32.44 -3.73 2.40
CA LEU A 570 -31.11 -3.97 3.00
C LEU A 570 -31.18 -4.82 4.29
N ASP A 571 -32.19 -4.61 5.13
CA ASP A 571 -32.33 -5.37 6.38
C ASP A 571 -32.81 -6.81 6.13
N GLN A 572 -33.67 -7.02 5.13
CA GLN A 572 -34.04 -8.36 4.68
C GLN A 572 -32.83 -9.12 4.13
N LYS A 573 -31.99 -8.47 3.32
CA LYS A 573 -30.76 -9.08 2.81
C LYS A 573 -29.84 -9.54 3.93
N ARG A 574 -29.64 -8.72 4.96
CA ARG A 574 -28.84 -9.08 6.14
C ARG A 574 -29.40 -10.28 6.91
N GLN A 575 -30.73 -10.39 7.01
CA GLN A 575 -31.38 -11.55 7.63
C GLN A 575 -31.20 -12.82 6.78
N GLU A 576 -31.35 -12.71 5.46
CA GLU A 576 -31.11 -13.81 4.51
C GLU A 576 -29.65 -14.26 4.52
N GLU A 577 -28.69 -13.32 4.56
CA GLU A 577 -27.25 -13.58 4.71
C GLU A 577 -26.97 -14.39 5.98
N LYS A 578 -27.49 -13.93 7.12
CA LYS A 578 -27.33 -14.64 8.40
C LYS A 578 -27.94 -16.04 8.35
N ALA A 579 -29.16 -16.17 7.83
CA ALA A 579 -29.84 -17.46 7.72
C ALA A 579 -29.10 -18.42 6.78
N PHE A 580 -28.51 -17.91 5.70
CA PHE A 580 -27.68 -18.69 4.80
C PHE A 580 -26.41 -19.18 5.49
N VAL A 581 -25.65 -18.27 6.12
CA VAL A 581 -24.40 -18.58 6.82
C VAL A 581 -24.63 -19.58 7.96
N GLU A 582 -25.71 -19.41 8.73
CA GLU A 582 -26.03 -20.29 9.87
C GLU A 582 -26.71 -21.60 9.45
N GLY A 583 -27.26 -21.67 8.24
CA GLY A 583 -27.99 -22.79 7.66
C GLY A 583 -27.24 -23.47 6.51
N LYS A 584 -27.75 -23.33 5.27
CA LYS A 584 -27.25 -24.06 4.07
C LYS A 584 -25.76 -23.81 3.80
N GLY A 585 -25.24 -22.63 4.11
CA GLY A 585 -23.83 -22.28 3.90
C GLY A 585 -22.86 -23.22 4.60
N LYS A 586 -23.22 -23.75 5.78
CA LYS A 586 -22.34 -24.66 6.56
C LYS A 586 -21.94 -25.92 5.80
N SER A 587 -22.84 -26.49 4.98
CA SER A 587 -22.52 -27.69 4.20
C SER A 587 -21.61 -27.42 2.99
N LEU A 588 -21.28 -26.16 2.73
CA LEU A 588 -20.45 -25.71 1.61
C LEU A 588 -19.06 -25.25 2.10
N LEU A 589 -18.75 -25.40 3.39
CA LEU A 589 -17.46 -25.06 3.96
C LEU A 589 -16.45 -26.19 3.74
N VAL A 590 -15.18 -25.81 3.61
CA VAL A 590 -14.05 -26.73 3.46
C VAL A 590 -13.18 -26.65 4.71
N LYS A 591 -12.76 -27.79 5.24
CA LYS A 591 -11.87 -27.86 6.41
C LYS A 591 -10.55 -27.18 6.11
N THR A 592 -10.10 -26.28 6.99
CA THR A 592 -8.82 -25.59 6.82
C THR A 592 -7.62 -26.49 7.09
N SER A 593 -7.82 -27.56 7.86
CA SER A 593 -6.80 -28.55 8.16
C SER A 593 -6.24 -29.27 6.92
N ILE A 594 -6.96 -29.27 5.79
CA ILE A 594 -6.46 -29.87 4.54
C ILE A 594 -5.20 -29.16 4.04
N ALA A 595 -5.04 -27.87 4.32
CA ALA A 595 -3.86 -27.13 3.92
C ALA A 595 -2.67 -27.32 4.89
N ASN A 596 -2.89 -27.95 6.06
CA ASN A 596 -1.89 -28.12 7.11
C ASN A 596 -0.93 -29.28 6.83
N THR A 597 -0.35 -29.33 5.63
CA THR A 597 0.57 -30.39 5.19
C THR A 597 2.01 -29.87 5.12
N ALA A 598 2.99 -30.79 5.17
CA ALA A 598 4.40 -30.41 5.09
C ALA A 598 4.76 -29.72 3.76
N GLY A 599 4.17 -30.19 2.66
CA GLY A 599 4.39 -29.62 1.32
C GLY A 599 3.92 -28.17 1.21
N ILE A 600 2.75 -27.85 1.79
CA ILE A 600 2.21 -26.48 1.79
C ILE A 600 3.01 -25.59 2.76
N LYS A 601 3.31 -26.07 3.97
CA LYS A 601 4.09 -25.33 4.98
C LYS A 601 5.43 -24.85 4.47
N LYS A 602 6.11 -25.61 3.61
CA LYS A 602 7.36 -25.21 2.98
C LYS A 602 7.23 -23.85 2.29
N TRP A 603 6.21 -23.69 1.45
CA TRP A 603 5.95 -22.47 0.68
C TRP A 603 5.43 -21.34 1.55
N ILE A 604 4.60 -21.67 2.56
CA ILE A 604 4.13 -20.67 3.53
C ILE A 604 5.30 -20.11 4.36
N ASN A 605 6.23 -20.94 4.80
CA ASN A 605 7.40 -20.48 5.54
C ASN A 605 8.27 -19.55 4.69
N GLN A 606 8.51 -19.91 3.42
CA GLN A 606 9.21 -19.01 2.49
C GLN A 606 8.46 -17.69 2.31
N ALA A 607 7.14 -17.74 2.10
CA ALA A 607 6.32 -16.53 2.01
C ALA A 607 6.42 -15.69 3.28
N LYS A 608 6.37 -16.30 4.47
CA LYS A 608 6.55 -15.61 5.74
C LYS A 608 7.90 -14.93 5.84
N GLU A 609 8.99 -15.59 5.45
CA GLU A 609 10.32 -14.98 5.43
C GLU A 609 10.38 -13.75 4.51
N GLU A 610 9.84 -13.82 3.29
CA GLU A 610 9.81 -12.67 2.37
C GLU A 610 8.84 -11.56 2.79
N LEU A 611 7.80 -11.92 3.55
CA LEU A 611 6.81 -11.03 4.15
C LEU A 611 7.25 -10.49 5.50
N LYS A 612 8.34 -10.99 6.09
CA LYS A 612 8.99 -10.28 7.18
C LYS A 612 9.37 -8.95 6.59
N VAL A 613 8.77 -7.89 7.13
CA VAL A 613 9.31 -6.57 6.94
C VAL A 613 10.73 -6.67 7.47
N GLU A 614 11.72 -6.73 6.58
CA GLU A 614 13.07 -6.34 6.98
C GLU A 614 12.87 -4.92 7.50
N ASN A 615 12.99 -4.77 8.81
CA ASN A 615 13.12 -3.45 9.42
C ASN A 615 14.32 -2.84 8.72
N HIS A 616 14.03 -2.00 7.73
CA HIS A 616 15.02 -1.26 6.99
C HIS A 616 15.92 -0.58 8.03
N TRP A 617 17.21 -0.42 7.75
CA TRP A 617 18.14 0.24 8.69
C TRP A 617 17.61 1.60 9.22
N TYR A 618 16.72 2.27 8.46
CA TYR A 618 16.08 3.50 8.91
C TYR A 618 14.99 3.31 9.97
N THR A 619 14.37 2.13 10.14
CA THR A 619 13.38 1.87 11.22
C THR A 619 14.04 1.93 12.59
N SER A 620 15.23 1.33 12.72
CA SER A 620 16.08 1.47 13.91
C SER A 620 16.54 2.92 14.13
N ILE A 621 16.71 3.69 13.04
CA ILE A 621 17.03 5.13 13.10
C ILE A 621 15.81 5.97 13.44
N VAL A 622 14.61 5.59 13.01
CA VAL A 622 13.36 6.27 13.35
C VAL A 622 13.03 6.01 14.82
N ASP A 623 13.22 4.79 15.31
CA ASP A 623 13.04 4.46 16.73
C ASP A 623 14.12 5.12 17.60
N TRP A 624 15.37 5.19 17.12
CA TRP A 624 16.43 5.98 17.75
C TRP A 624 16.17 7.51 17.65
N ALA A 625 15.60 8.01 16.55
CA ALA A 625 15.26 9.42 16.39
C ALA A 625 14.03 9.81 17.23
N ARG A 626 13.15 8.86 17.56
CA ARG A 626 11.97 9.06 18.40
C ARG A 626 12.30 9.18 19.90
N GLY A 627 13.33 8.48 20.39
CA GLY A 627 13.71 8.54 21.81
C GLY A 627 12.63 7.98 22.76
N ASP A 628 12.76 8.23 24.07
CA ASP A 628 11.86 7.68 25.10
C ASP A 628 10.38 8.07 24.91
N LYS A 629 9.46 7.13 25.22
CA LYS A 629 8.02 7.19 24.91
C LYS A 629 7.20 8.22 25.71
N GLU A 630 7.76 8.89 26.69
CA GLU A 630 7.03 9.80 27.61
C GLU A 630 7.27 11.30 27.33
N TYR A 631 7.82 11.64 26.16
CA TYR A 631 8.15 13.02 25.79
C TYR A 631 6.95 13.80 25.22
N ASN A 632 6.76 15.06 25.68
CA ASN A 632 5.63 15.92 25.31
C ASN A 632 6.00 17.22 24.54
N GLY A 633 7.28 17.51 24.26
CA GLY A 633 7.70 18.77 23.60
C GLY A 633 7.78 18.70 22.06
N SER A 634 8.04 19.83 21.39
CA SER A 634 7.89 19.96 19.92
C SER A 634 9.13 19.72 19.04
N GLY A 635 10.29 19.34 19.59
CA GLY A 635 11.54 19.19 18.82
C GLY A 635 11.67 17.87 18.01
N TRP A 636 12.78 17.68 17.28
CA TRP A 636 13.03 16.50 16.44
C TRP A 636 14.38 15.81 16.75
N ALA A 637 14.51 14.51 16.42
CA ALA A 637 15.69 13.66 16.65
C ALA A 637 16.13 13.48 18.13
N HIS A 638 15.17 13.13 18.99
CA HIS A 638 15.33 13.05 20.45
C HIS A 638 16.42 12.09 20.91
N GLY A 639 16.39 10.82 20.51
CA GLY A 639 17.37 9.85 21.02
C GLY A 639 18.80 10.13 20.55
N ALA A 640 18.98 10.78 19.39
CA ALA A 640 20.28 11.28 18.94
C ALA A 640 20.84 12.38 19.86
N ARG A 641 19.99 13.34 20.24
CA ARG A 641 20.36 14.49 21.07
C ARG A 641 20.56 14.10 22.53
N GLN A 642 19.76 13.16 23.06
CA GLN A 642 19.97 12.56 24.39
C GLN A 642 21.29 11.76 24.44
N SER A 643 21.59 11.00 23.39
CA SER A 643 22.86 10.26 23.30
C SER A 643 24.06 11.21 23.25
N LEU A 644 23.92 12.34 22.54
CA LEU A 644 24.92 13.41 22.52
C LEU A 644 25.05 14.09 23.89
N ALA A 645 23.95 14.44 24.55
CA ALA A 645 23.96 15.04 25.90
C ALA A 645 24.72 14.16 26.90
N LYS A 646 24.49 12.84 26.84
CA LYS A 646 25.19 11.85 27.66
C LYS A 646 26.68 11.74 27.33
N SER A 647 27.07 11.90 26.06
CA SER A 647 28.47 11.79 25.65
C SER A 647 29.28 13.07 25.92
N ILE A 648 28.64 14.23 25.96
CA ILE A 648 29.28 15.53 26.24
C ILE A 648 29.12 15.99 27.70
N GLY A 649 28.49 15.19 28.56
CA GLY A 649 28.47 15.40 30.02
C GLY A 649 27.36 16.31 30.57
N PHE A 650 26.35 16.65 29.77
CA PHE A 650 25.19 17.45 30.19
C PHE A 650 24.06 16.52 30.69
N THR A 651 24.25 15.90 31.85
CA THR A 651 23.34 14.86 32.38
C THR A 651 22.75 15.16 33.76
N ASP A 652 23.21 16.21 34.43
CA ASP A 652 22.80 16.51 35.82
C ASP A 652 21.61 17.48 35.91
N GLY A 653 21.24 18.11 34.78
CA GLY A 653 20.11 19.04 34.69
C GLY A 653 20.35 20.38 35.40
N ASN A 654 21.54 20.64 35.93
CA ASN A 654 21.83 21.89 36.65
C ASN A 654 22.27 22.99 35.67
N ILE A 655 21.82 24.23 35.91
CA ILE A 655 22.18 25.39 35.07
C ILE A 655 22.77 26.55 35.86
N ASP A 656 23.79 27.18 35.28
CA ASP A 656 24.48 28.34 35.84
C ASP A 656 24.22 29.65 35.08
N ASN A 657 23.67 29.58 33.86
CA ASN A 657 23.37 30.73 33.02
C ASN A 657 22.32 30.43 31.95
N LEU A 658 21.86 31.47 31.25
CA LEU A 658 20.87 31.36 30.16
C LEU A 658 21.37 30.50 28.98
N PHE A 659 22.67 30.51 28.69
CA PHE A 659 23.21 29.75 27.57
C PHE A 659 23.15 28.24 27.82
N GLU A 660 23.45 27.80 29.05
CA GLU A 660 23.29 26.40 29.46
C GLU A 660 21.82 25.96 29.45
N ALA A 661 20.91 26.81 29.92
CA ALA A 661 19.47 26.55 29.78
C ALA A 661 19.08 26.42 28.29
N GLY A 662 19.67 27.25 27.43
CA GLY A 662 19.50 27.19 25.98
C GLY A 662 20.00 25.88 25.37
N ILE A 663 21.16 25.38 25.81
CA ILE A 663 21.71 24.08 25.39
C ILE A 663 20.83 22.93 25.87
N TYR A 664 20.43 22.91 27.15
CA TYR A 664 19.56 21.87 27.69
C TYR A 664 18.19 21.82 26.98
N SER A 665 17.63 22.98 26.64
CA SER A 665 16.41 23.06 25.83
C SER A 665 16.61 22.53 24.41
N MET A 666 17.72 22.84 23.73
CA MET A 666 18.04 22.27 22.42
C MET A 666 18.31 20.77 22.45
N LEU A 667 18.83 20.26 23.58
CA LEU A 667 19.05 18.83 23.85
C LEU A 667 17.78 18.11 24.34
N GLN A 668 16.65 18.82 24.42
CA GLN A 668 15.32 18.29 24.73
C GLN A 668 15.16 17.80 26.17
N SER A 669 15.86 18.41 27.14
CA SER A 669 15.62 18.15 28.56
C SER A 669 14.22 18.59 28.98
N GLY A 670 13.55 17.79 29.81
CA GLY A 670 12.21 18.11 30.35
C GLY A 670 12.24 19.15 31.48
N GLU A 671 13.30 19.16 32.26
CA GLU A 671 13.50 20.10 33.36
C GLU A 671 14.97 20.48 33.52
N VAL A 672 15.20 21.67 34.07
CA VAL A 672 16.50 22.17 34.50
C VAL A 672 16.38 22.81 35.88
N ILE A 673 17.43 22.67 36.69
CA ILE A 673 17.46 23.07 38.09
C ILE A 673 18.48 24.19 38.30
N ILE A 674 18.01 25.31 38.87
CA ILE A 674 18.87 26.36 39.40
C ILE A 674 19.23 25.98 40.85
N THR A 675 20.48 25.57 41.05
CA THR A 675 20.99 25.16 42.37
C THR A 675 21.37 26.38 43.22
N ASN A 676 21.41 26.21 44.54
CA ASN A 676 21.76 27.26 45.52
C ASN A 676 23.08 27.97 45.22
N ASP A 677 24.09 27.24 44.75
CA ASP A 677 25.44 27.75 44.54
C ASP A 677 25.64 28.35 43.14
N SER A 678 24.61 28.28 42.29
CA SER A 678 24.69 28.72 40.91
C SER A 678 24.82 30.24 40.76
N LYS A 679 25.44 30.68 39.67
CA LYS A 679 25.52 32.11 39.31
C LYS A 679 24.13 32.72 39.12
N LEU A 680 23.15 31.93 38.65
CA LEU A 680 21.75 32.32 38.54
C LEU A 680 21.09 32.53 39.91
N ALA A 681 21.32 31.67 40.90
CA ALA A 681 20.83 31.85 42.26
C ALA A 681 21.38 33.14 42.90
N GLN A 682 22.65 33.48 42.66
CA GLN A 682 23.22 34.74 43.13
C GLN A 682 22.55 35.97 42.47
N LYS A 683 22.18 35.87 41.19
CA LYS A 683 21.44 36.94 40.49
C LYS A 683 20.01 37.07 41.03
N LEU A 684 19.34 35.96 41.31
CA LEU A 684 18.02 35.93 41.94
C LEU A 684 18.04 36.63 43.32
N THR A 685 18.98 36.27 44.19
CA THR A 685 19.12 36.86 45.53
C THR A 685 19.42 38.36 45.50
N LYS A 686 20.06 38.87 44.45
CA LYS A 686 20.37 40.30 44.28
C LYS A 686 19.29 41.08 43.54
N ASP A 687 18.25 40.42 43.02
CA ASP A 687 17.20 41.10 42.27
C ASP A 687 16.35 41.98 43.20
N SER A 688 16.13 43.23 42.78
CA SER A 688 15.37 44.21 43.55
C SER A 688 13.98 43.73 43.96
N ALA A 689 13.29 42.95 43.13
CA ALA A 689 11.93 42.49 43.42
C ALA A 689 11.92 41.43 44.53
N LEU A 690 12.94 40.56 44.58
CA LEU A 690 13.09 39.59 45.65
C LEU A 690 13.55 40.26 46.96
N VAL A 691 14.48 41.22 46.87
CA VAL A 691 14.93 42.00 48.03
C VAL A 691 13.78 42.77 48.68
N GLU A 692 12.93 43.43 47.88
CA GLU A 692 11.70 44.09 48.36
C GLU A 692 10.78 43.08 49.08
N ARG A 693 10.60 41.87 48.53
CA ARG A 693 9.81 40.80 49.15
C ARG A 693 10.41 40.31 50.47
N GLU A 694 11.71 40.11 50.54
CA GLU A 694 12.37 39.70 51.78
C GLU A 694 12.31 40.78 52.85
N ASN A 695 12.44 42.05 52.49
CA ASN A 695 12.28 43.17 53.42
C ASN A 695 10.86 43.17 54.02
N PHE A 696 9.85 42.89 53.20
CA PHE A 696 8.48 42.70 53.66
C PHE A 696 8.38 41.51 54.62
N ILE A 697 8.88 40.33 54.26
CA ILE A 697 8.89 39.14 55.13
C ILE A 697 9.59 39.44 56.47
N ALA A 698 10.75 40.11 56.44
CA ALA A 698 11.48 40.52 57.64
C ALA A 698 10.63 41.44 58.53
N SER A 699 9.92 42.41 57.95
CA SER A 699 9.00 43.29 58.70
C SER A 699 7.90 42.52 59.41
N GLN A 700 7.36 41.47 58.78
CA GLN A 700 6.32 40.61 59.35
C GLN A 700 6.88 39.73 60.48
N ILE A 701 8.09 39.21 60.32
CA ILE A 701 8.79 38.44 61.36
C ILE A 701 8.99 39.28 62.62
N LEU A 702 9.44 40.54 62.48
CA LEU A 702 9.64 41.44 63.64
C LEU A 702 8.34 41.79 64.36
N GLN A 703 7.22 41.80 63.66
CA GLN A 703 5.90 42.07 64.22
C GLN A 703 5.26 40.82 64.86
N ASP A 704 5.82 39.64 64.64
CA ASP A 704 5.30 38.40 65.21
C ASP A 704 5.60 38.33 66.71
N SER A 705 4.55 38.12 67.50
CA SER A 705 4.63 38.04 68.96
C SER A 705 5.60 36.98 69.51
N ARG A 706 5.96 35.99 68.68
CA ARG A 706 6.87 34.87 68.98
C ARG A 706 8.34 35.20 68.73
N TYR A 707 8.65 36.29 68.04
CA TYR A 707 10.03 36.68 67.71
C TYR A 707 10.88 36.82 68.98
N LEU A 708 12.09 36.22 68.96
CA LEU A 708 13.04 36.08 70.09
C LEU A 708 12.54 35.26 71.30
N LYS A 709 11.35 34.66 71.24
CA LYS A 709 10.79 33.85 72.34
C LYS A 709 10.88 32.35 72.05
N GLU A 710 10.57 31.96 70.82
CA GLU A 710 10.57 30.57 70.37
C GLU A 710 10.89 30.46 68.87
N ASP A 711 11.19 29.23 68.43
CA ASP A 711 11.39 28.93 67.02
C ASP A 711 10.03 28.84 66.31
N PHE A 712 9.86 29.52 65.18
CA PHE A 712 8.62 29.46 64.41
C PHE A 712 8.85 29.53 62.90
N LYS A 713 7.80 29.16 62.15
CA LYS A 713 7.78 29.18 60.69
C LYS A 713 6.79 30.23 60.20
N TYR A 714 7.23 31.06 59.28
CA TYR A 714 6.40 32.04 58.59
C TYR A 714 6.32 31.67 57.11
N VAL A 715 5.12 31.43 56.59
CA VAL A 715 4.89 31.09 55.18
C VAL A 715 4.25 32.29 54.51
N TYR A 716 4.87 32.77 53.43
CA TYR A 716 4.33 33.82 52.59
C TYR A 716 3.82 33.22 51.28
N ASP A 717 2.49 33.07 51.19
CA ASP A 717 1.78 32.53 50.02
C ASP A 717 1.30 33.67 49.09
N GLY A 718 2.18 34.62 48.82
CA GLY A 718 1.85 35.80 48.04
C GLY A 718 1.62 35.47 46.57
N LYS A 719 0.35 35.36 46.16
CA LYS A 719 -0.13 35.10 44.78
C LYS A 719 0.27 36.14 43.71
N LYS A 720 1.08 37.15 44.04
CA LYS A 720 1.59 38.13 43.06
C LYS A 720 2.93 37.64 42.50
N GLY A 721 2.98 37.38 41.18
CA GLY A 721 4.22 37.06 40.48
C GLY A 721 5.28 38.16 40.66
N LEU A 722 6.55 37.76 40.83
CA LEU A 722 7.69 38.68 40.86
C LEU A 722 8.15 38.97 39.44
N GLN A 723 8.51 40.22 39.17
CA GLN A 723 9.16 40.60 37.91
C GLN A 723 10.67 40.69 38.07
N PHE A 724 11.38 39.67 37.61
CA PHE A 724 12.84 39.60 37.68
C PHE A 724 13.52 40.36 36.51
N GLY A 725 14.70 40.92 36.74
CA GLY A 725 15.49 41.62 35.72
C GLY A 725 15.43 43.15 35.80
N GLY A 726 14.72 43.71 36.80
CA GLY A 726 14.66 45.15 37.07
C GLY A 726 13.44 45.89 36.49
N LYS A 727 13.35 47.19 36.78
CA LYS A 727 12.27 48.11 36.37
C LYS A 727 12.62 48.81 35.05
N ARG A 728 11.68 48.80 34.08
CA ARG A 728 11.83 49.49 32.78
C ARG A 728 11.63 51.00 32.91
N ALA A 729 12.05 51.78 31.92
CA ALA A 729 11.76 53.22 31.86
C ALA A 729 10.26 53.46 31.60
N ASN A 730 9.68 54.48 32.25
CA ASN A 730 8.28 54.86 32.06
C ASN A 730 8.06 55.49 30.67
N GLY A 731 7.06 55.02 29.91
CA GLY A 731 6.66 55.57 28.61
C GLY A 731 6.16 54.51 27.62
N ASP A 732 5.54 54.94 26.53
CA ASP A 732 5.07 54.05 25.45
C ASP A 732 6.25 53.33 24.76
N MET A 733 6.21 52.00 24.75
CA MET A 733 7.30 51.16 24.26
C MET A 733 7.51 51.27 22.75
N LEU A 734 6.48 51.65 21.99
CA LEU A 734 6.60 51.88 20.55
C LEU A 734 7.49 53.11 20.27
N ASP A 735 7.49 54.10 21.18
CA ASP A 735 8.41 55.23 21.16
C ASP A 735 9.84 54.86 21.63
N GLN A 736 9.96 53.92 22.58
CA GLN A 736 11.26 53.40 23.02
C GLN A 736 11.96 52.57 21.94
N PHE A 737 11.20 51.75 21.20
CA PHE A 737 11.70 50.94 20.09
C PHE A 737 12.10 51.79 18.88
N LYS A 738 11.35 52.86 18.57
CA LYS A 738 11.69 53.80 17.49
C LYS A 738 12.94 54.63 17.79
N ASN A 739 13.28 54.83 19.06
CA ASN A 739 14.40 55.66 19.51
C ASN A 739 15.38 54.86 20.40
N PRO A 740 15.99 53.78 19.89
CA PRO A 740 16.71 52.81 20.71
C PRO A 740 17.96 53.38 21.39
N PHE A 741 18.56 54.43 20.83
CA PHE A 741 19.78 55.05 21.37
C PHE A 741 19.51 56.24 22.30
N SER A 742 18.25 56.52 22.64
CA SER A 742 17.91 57.60 23.57
C SER A 742 18.36 57.28 25.00
N ALA A 743 19.10 58.21 25.63
CA ALA A 743 19.51 58.09 27.02
C ALA A 743 18.31 57.96 27.99
N LYS A 744 17.12 58.43 27.59
CA LYS A 744 15.84 58.30 28.32
C LYS A 744 15.41 56.85 28.53
N TYR A 745 15.79 55.92 27.64
CA TYR A 745 15.35 54.52 27.65
C TYR A 745 16.44 53.55 28.10
N ARG A 746 17.53 54.07 28.69
CA ARG A 746 18.68 53.29 29.16
C ARG A 746 18.30 52.14 30.11
N ASP A 747 17.32 52.36 31.00
CA ASP A 747 16.91 51.34 31.96
C ASP A 747 16.14 50.18 31.30
N THR A 748 15.41 50.44 30.21
CA THR A 748 14.77 49.39 29.39
C THR A 748 15.81 48.46 28.75
N TRP A 749 16.93 49.01 28.27
CA TRP A 749 18.03 48.21 27.73
C TRP A 749 18.81 47.43 28.79
N LYS A 750 18.95 47.98 30.01
CA LYS A 750 19.52 47.21 31.14
C LYS A 750 18.67 46.00 31.50
N VAL A 751 17.33 46.13 31.44
CA VAL A 751 16.40 45.02 31.65
C VAL A 751 16.55 43.98 30.53
N ALA A 752 16.60 44.42 29.27
CA ALA A 752 16.79 43.52 28.12
C ALA A 752 18.16 42.81 28.12
N ALA A 753 19.21 43.43 28.67
CA ALA A 753 20.52 42.81 28.81
C ALA A 753 20.64 41.86 30.03
N ASN A 754 19.59 41.74 30.85
CA ASN A 754 19.60 40.88 32.04
C ASN A 754 19.14 39.46 31.69
N GLU A 755 19.99 38.46 31.99
CA GLU A 755 19.71 37.04 31.74
C GLU A 755 18.41 36.54 32.41
N LEU A 756 18.05 37.04 33.60
CA LEU A 756 16.81 36.64 34.28
C LEU A 756 15.55 37.09 33.53
N THR A 757 15.64 38.15 32.73
CA THR A 757 14.53 38.64 31.90
C THR A 757 14.14 37.63 30.82
N TRP A 758 15.10 36.87 30.30
CA TRP A 758 14.85 35.88 29.24
C TRP A 758 14.59 34.49 29.81
N LEU A 759 15.14 34.19 30.98
CA LEU A 759 14.97 32.89 31.62
C LEU A 759 13.64 32.79 32.39
N ILE A 760 13.28 33.82 33.19
CA ILE A 760 12.20 33.78 34.19
C ILE A 760 11.65 35.18 34.53
N ARG A 761 11.21 35.96 33.53
CA ARG A 761 10.75 37.35 33.78
C ARG A 761 9.65 37.45 34.82
N SER A 762 8.70 36.52 34.82
CA SER A 762 7.49 36.58 35.65
C SER A 762 7.24 35.25 36.33
N ALA A 763 7.84 35.04 37.50
CA ALA A 763 7.71 33.77 38.24
C ALA A 763 6.94 33.93 39.57
N SER A 764 6.15 32.93 39.91
CA SER A 764 5.43 32.85 41.19
C SER A 764 6.32 32.22 42.25
N VAL A 765 7.04 33.05 43.01
CA VAL A 765 7.98 32.57 44.04
C VAL A 765 7.27 32.30 45.36
N SER A 766 7.28 31.05 45.80
CA SER A 766 6.87 30.65 47.14
C SER A 766 7.99 30.94 48.13
N SER A 767 7.68 31.50 49.30
CA SER A 767 8.69 31.84 50.31
C SER A 767 8.29 31.37 51.70
N ARG A 768 9.23 30.74 52.42
CA ARG A 768 9.05 30.28 53.80
C ARG A 768 10.25 30.66 54.64
N ALA A 769 10.03 31.37 55.74
CA ALA A 769 11.07 31.69 56.71
C ALA A 769 11.02 30.75 57.91
N GLU A 770 12.17 30.25 58.31
CA GLU A 770 12.41 29.56 59.57
C GLU A 770 13.14 30.54 60.50
N VAL A 771 12.47 30.93 61.58
CA VAL A 771 12.93 31.93 62.53
C VAL A 771 13.36 31.20 63.80
N PHE A 772 14.61 31.40 64.20
CA PHE A 772 15.19 30.81 65.40
C PHE A 772 15.06 31.77 66.58
N LYS A 773 14.97 31.23 67.80
CA LYS A 773 14.85 31.97 69.06
C LYS A 773 15.99 32.96 69.28
N ASN A 774 17.18 32.72 68.72
CA ASN A 774 18.31 33.64 68.77
C ASN A 774 18.17 34.86 67.83
N GLY A 775 17.10 34.92 67.03
CA GLY A 775 16.82 36.00 66.08
C GLY A 775 17.39 35.75 64.68
N ASN A 776 18.14 34.67 64.45
CA ASN A 776 18.59 34.29 63.12
C ASN A 776 17.40 33.77 62.30
N VAL A 777 17.43 34.01 61.00
CA VAL A 777 16.36 33.61 60.08
C VAL A 777 16.95 32.95 58.85
N LYS A 778 16.35 31.84 58.43
CA LYS A 778 16.61 31.22 57.13
C LYS A 778 15.36 31.30 56.26
N ILE A 779 15.43 32.02 55.13
CA ILE A 779 14.32 32.16 54.19
C ILE A 779 14.57 31.22 53.01
N PHE A 780 13.63 30.32 52.76
CA PHE A 780 13.59 29.41 51.64
C PHE A 780 12.70 29.96 50.54
N HIS A 781 13.16 29.88 49.30
CA HIS A 781 12.44 30.29 48.11
C HIS A 781 12.37 29.14 47.12
N SER A 782 11.22 29.01 46.45
CA SER A 782 11.08 28.09 45.33
C SER A 782 10.15 28.64 44.25
N PHE A 783 10.40 28.26 43.01
CA PHE A 783 9.47 28.43 41.91
C PHE A 783 9.65 27.33 40.87
N GLU A 784 8.61 27.17 40.05
CA GLU A 784 8.64 26.44 38.80
C GLU A 784 8.09 27.38 37.72
N ASP A 785 8.81 27.51 36.60
CA ASP A 785 8.37 28.26 35.43
C ASP A 785 8.66 27.44 34.16
N THR A 786 8.06 27.82 33.03
CA THR A 786 8.32 27.18 31.73
C THR A 786 9.25 28.07 30.90
N PHE A 787 10.38 27.51 30.43
CA PHE A 787 11.29 28.20 29.52
C PHE A 787 10.73 28.22 28.10
N ASP A 788 9.89 29.21 27.85
CA ASP A 788 9.20 29.42 26.58
C ASP A 788 9.44 30.83 26.06
N LEU A 789 10.11 30.91 24.90
CA LEU A 789 10.40 32.14 24.19
C LEU A 789 9.37 32.42 23.09
N ARG A 790 8.17 31.82 23.11
CA ARG A 790 7.07 32.15 22.19
C ARG A 790 6.24 33.34 22.68
N ALA A 791 5.56 33.96 21.73
CA ALA A 791 4.54 34.96 22.00
C ALA A 791 3.32 34.32 22.68
N SER A 792 2.67 35.04 23.59
CA SER A 792 1.44 34.57 24.23
C SER A 792 0.24 34.60 23.28
N GLU A 793 -0.42 33.46 23.07
CA GLU A 793 -1.58 33.37 22.17
C GLU A 793 -2.80 34.14 22.68
N ASN A 794 -2.88 34.39 24.00
CA ASN A 794 -3.99 35.07 24.65
C ASN A 794 -3.66 36.52 25.07
N GLY A 795 -2.49 37.05 24.67
CA GLY A 795 -2.04 38.39 25.06
C GLY A 795 -1.79 38.55 26.57
N SER A 796 -1.57 37.45 27.30
CA SER A 796 -1.26 37.47 28.74
C SER A 796 0.16 37.98 29.03
N ARG A 797 1.06 37.92 28.04
CA ARG A 797 2.38 38.54 28.09
C ARG A 797 2.31 39.93 27.47
N SER A 798 3.25 40.78 27.84
CA SER A 798 3.31 42.15 27.34
C SER A 798 3.52 42.11 25.81
N ILE A 799 2.79 42.92 25.03
CA ILE A 799 2.86 42.99 23.55
C ILE A 799 4.33 43.07 23.06
N GLU A 800 5.19 43.69 23.86
CA GLU A 800 6.61 43.89 23.63
C GLU A 800 7.46 42.62 23.75
N TYR A 801 7.07 41.68 24.63
CA TYR A 801 7.68 40.35 24.72
C TYR A 801 7.24 39.52 23.51
N ASP A 802 5.97 39.62 23.14
CA ASP A 802 5.38 38.88 22.02
C ASP A 802 5.98 39.30 20.66
N VAL A 803 6.19 40.59 20.40
CA VAL A 803 6.76 41.07 19.12
C VAL A 803 8.17 40.56 18.86
N VAL A 804 9.05 40.56 19.87
CA VAL A 804 10.42 40.04 19.73
C VAL A 804 10.38 38.52 19.55
N ASN A 805 9.54 37.85 20.33
CA ASN A 805 9.41 36.40 20.36
C ASN A 805 8.64 35.78 19.19
N ILE A 806 7.88 36.56 18.42
CA ILE A 806 7.34 36.11 17.11
C ILE A 806 8.47 35.65 16.19
N ILE A 807 9.59 36.36 16.17
CA ILE A 807 10.73 36.03 15.31
C ILE A 807 11.72 35.14 16.07
N THR A 808 12.15 35.52 17.28
CA THR A 808 13.18 34.78 18.01
C THR A 808 12.68 33.44 18.56
N GLY A 809 11.44 33.37 19.01
CA GLY A 809 10.80 32.14 19.48
C GLY A 809 10.61 31.13 18.36
N PHE A 810 10.16 31.58 17.18
CA PHE A 810 10.07 30.75 15.98
C PHE A 810 11.45 30.21 15.56
N LEU A 811 12.47 31.07 15.48
CA LEU A 811 13.84 30.64 15.13
C LEU A 811 14.41 29.65 16.16
N TYR A 812 14.09 29.82 17.45
CA TYR A 812 14.64 28.99 18.51
C TYR A 812 13.90 27.66 18.69
N HIS A 813 12.57 27.68 18.85
CA HIS A 813 11.79 26.47 19.08
C HIS A 813 11.54 25.69 17.79
N ASP A 814 11.25 26.36 16.68
CA ASP A 814 10.79 25.69 15.45
C ASP A 814 11.93 25.42 14.46
N ILE A 815 12.98 26.24 14.41
CA ILE A 815 14.17 26.00 13.57
C ILE A 815 15.29 25.30 14.34
N ALA A 816 15.74 25.84 15.47
CA ALA A 816 16.82 25.23 16.27
C ALA A 816 16.35 24.02 17.10
N GLY A 817 15.03 23.83 17.24
CA GLY A 817 14.43 22.70 17.93
C GLY A 817 14.62 22.76 19.45
N GLY A 818 14.49 23.93 20.07
CA GLY A 818 14.47 24.08 21.53
C GLY A 818 13.15 23.58 22.14
N ASN A 819 13.22 22.90 23.28
CA ASN A 819 12.06 22.43 24.03
C ASN A 819 11.29 23.62 24.62
N ASP A 820 10.05 23.81 24.16
CA ASP A 820 9.08 24.82 24.56
C ASP A 820 8.30 24.49 25.84
N LEU A 821 8.41 23.24 26.32
CA LEU A 821 7.79 22.78 27.57
C LEU A 821 8.80 22.55 28.70
N MET A 822 10.08 22.89 28.49
CA MET A 822 11.11 22.67 29.50
C MET A 822 10.83 23.48 30.77
N LYS A 823 10.82 22.81 31.92
CA LYS A 823 10.62 23.44 33.23
C LYS A 823 11.93 23.99 33.80
N VAL A 824 11.89 25.22 34.30
CA VAL A 824 12.97 25.82 35.10
C VAL A 824 12.53 25.79 36.55
N ILE A 825 13.21 24.98 37.35
CA ILE A 825 12.93 24.80 38.77
C ILE A 825 14.05 25.48 39.54
N ALA A 826 13.70 26.30 40.52
CA ALA A 826 14.68 26.88 41.43
C ALA A 826 14.29 26.61 42.87
N ASN A 827 15.27 26.20 43.67
CA ASN A 827 15.14 26.04 45.12
C ASN A 827 16.37 26.65 45.77
N TRP A 828 16.19 27.74 46.51
CA TRP A 828 17.31 28.36 47.21
C TRP A 828 16.95 28.86 48.60
N SER A 829 17.97 29.14 49.41
CA SER A 829 17.76 29.69 50.76
C SER A 829 18.78 30.75 51.12
N ASN A 830 18.30 31.85 51.68
CA ASN A 830 19.13 32.91 52.23
C ASN A 830 19.14 32.82 53.77
N LYS A 831 20.32 33.02 54.37
CA LYS A 831 20.50 33.05 55.82
C LYS A 831 20.79 34.48 56.24
N TYR A 832 20.13 34.91 57.30
CA TYR A 832 20.31 36.23 57.89
C TYR A 832 20.52 36.12 59.39
N THR A 833 21.50 36.88 59.87
CA THR A 833 21.67 37.14 61.29
C THR A 833 20.55 38.04 61.80
N ARG A 834 20.40 38.08 63.13
CA ARG A 834 19.46 38.99 63.78
C ARG A 834 19.62 40.45 63.31
N GLU A 835 20.85 40.95 63.27
CA GLU A 835 21.13 42.34 62.90
C GLU A 835 20.72 42.64 61.45
N GLU A 836 20.94 41.69 60.53
CA GLU A 836 20.55 41.81 59.12
C GLU A 836 19.03 41.79 58.94
N ILE A 837 18.31 40.99 59.73
CA ILE A 837 16.84 40.95 59.71
C ILE A 837 16.24 42.24 60.27
N GLU A 838 16.77 42.73 61.38
CA GLU A 838 16.37 44.03 61.94
C GLU A 838 16.71 45.19 60.97
N TRP A 839 17.82 45.08 60.23
CA TRP A 839 18.18 46.04 59.19
C TRP A 839 17.23 46.00 57.99
N LYS A 840 16.94 44.81 57.44
CA LYS A 840 16.00 44.62 56.31
C LYS A 840 14.59 45.11 56.63
N ALA A 841 14.09 44.82 57.83
CA ALA A 841 12.76 45.25 58.26
C ALA A 841 12.62 46.77 58.44
N ASN A 842 13.73 47.48 58.69
CA ASN A 842 13.75 48.93 58.93
C ASN A 842 14.43 49.71 57.80
N PHE A 843 14.66 49.09 56.65
CA PHE A 843 15.43 49.64 55.53
C PHE A 843 14.95 51.04 55.13
N ASP A 844 13.65 51.21 54.87
CA ASP A 844 13.08 52.49 54.44
C ASP A 844 13.20 53.60 55.49
N LYS A 845 13.02 53.27 56.79
CA LYS A 845 13.15 54.24 57.89
C LYS A 845 14.60 54.69 58.08
N LYS A 846 15.56 53.78 57.92
CA LYS A 846 17.00 54.09 58.03
C LYS A 846 17.51 54.86 56.82
N ILE A 847 17.09 54.50 55.60
CA ILE A 847 17.41 55.26 54.37
C ILE A 847 16.84 56.68 54.47
N LYS A 848 15.59 56.84 54.91
CA LYS A 848 14.99 58.18 55.11
C LYS A 848 15.79 59.00 56.11
N LYS A 849 16.16 58.44 57.27
CA LYS A 849 17.01 59.10 58.26
C LYS A 849 18.41 59.45 57.71
N MET A 850 18.99 58.59 56.85
CA MET A 850 20.28 58.84 56.22
C MET A 850 20.20 59.95 55.16
N LEU A 851 19.13 59.97 54.35
CA LEU A 851 18.84 61.04 53.40
C LEU A 851 18.58 62.36 54.12
N ASP A 852 17.80 62.36 55.20
CA ASP A 852 17.55 63.56 56.03
C ASP A 852 18.87 64.09 56.62
N ASN A 853 19.75 63.21 57.11
CA ASN A 853 21.08 63.59 57.60
C ASN A 853 22.00 64.14 56.48
N MET A 854 21.93 63.55 55.27
CA MET A 854 22.70 64.05 54.12
C MET A 854 22.17 65.39 53.64
N GLN A 855 20.85 65.58 53.62
CA GLN A 855 20.20 66.85 53.29
C GLN A 855 20.63 67.94 54.28
N GLN A 856 20.60 67.65 55.59
CA GLN A 856 21.10 68.58 56.62
C GLN A 856 22.57 68.95 56.43
N LYS A 857 23.43 67.97 56.08
CA LYS A 857 24.85 68.21 55.79
C LYS A 857 25.04 69.02 54.50
N GLN A 858 24.22 68.78 53.49
CA GLN A 858 24.25 69.51 52.24
C GLN A 858 23.78 70.96 52.43
N ASP A 859 22.76 71.18 53.25
CA ASP A 859 22.27 72.51 53.63
C ASP A 859 23.29 73.26 54.50
N SER A 860 24.01 72.60 55.40
CA SER A 860 25.10 73.23 56.17
C SER A 860 26.25 73.67 55.26
N LEU A 861 26.65 72.82 54.31
CA LEU A 861 27.66 73.16 53.30
C LEU A 861 27.18 74.31 52.40
N ARG A 862 25.88 74.36 52.08
CA ARG A 862 25.28 75.45 51.29
C ARG A 862 25.27 76.78 52.06
N GLN A 863 25.03 76.75 53.37
CA GLN A 863 25.14 77.93 54.23
C GLN A 863 26.58 78.42 54.35
N GLU A 864 27.54 77.50 54.46
CA GLU A 864 28.98 77.82 54.49
C GLU A 864 29.45 78.40 53.14
N TYR A 865 29.02 77.79 52.03
CA TYR A 865 29.28 78.29 50.69
C TYR A 865 28.63 79.66 50.45
N ASN A 866 27.40 79.89 50.91
CA ASN A 866 26.75 81.19 50.82
C ASN A 866 27.43 82.26 51.70
N ARG A 867 28.00 81.90 52.86
CA ARG A 867 28.85 82.82 53.64
C ARG A 867 30.12 83.20 52.87
N MET A 868 30.77 82.23 52.23
CA MET A 868 31.96 82.49 51.39
C MET A 868 31.61 83.28 50.12
N ASP A 869 30.50 82.99 49.47
CA ASP A 869 30.02 83.70 48.27
C ASP A 869 29.60 85.13 48.63
N LEU A 870 28.95 85.36 49.77
CA LEU A 870 28.65 86.71 50.26
C LEU A 870 29.93 87.50 50.56
N TYR A 871 30.92 86.88 51.22
CA TYR A 871 32.23 87.48 51.46
C TYR A 871 32.94 87.85 50.15
N ASN A 872 32.93 86.95 49.17
CA ASN A 872 33.55 87.17 47.85
C ASN A 872 32.82 88.24 47.02
N ARG A 873 31.48 88.28 47.04
CA ARG A 873 30.66 89.30 46.35
C ARG A 873 30.76 90.69 46.99
N THR A 874 31.01 90.78 48.30
CA THR A 874 31.34 92.07 48.95
C THR A 874 32.76 92.55 48.67
N ALA A 875 33.71 91.63 48.44
CA ALA A 875 35.11 91.97 48.21
C ALA A 875 35.43 92.37 46.76
N PHE A 876 34.67 91.89 45.77
CA PHE A 876 34.89 92.20 44.34
C PHE A 876 33.57 92.37 43.57
N PRO A 877 33.00 93.59 43.48
CA PRO A 877 31.66 93.79 42.90
C PRO A 877 31.60 93.77 41.37
N PHE A 878 32.71 93.62 40.63
CA PHE A 878 32.71 93.72 39.17
C PHE A 878 33.66 92.70 38.52
N GLY A 879 33.09 91.64 37.94
CA GLY A 879 33.78 90.70 37.06
C GLY A 879 32.79 89.74 36.41
N ASN A 880 32.72 89.78 35.08
CA ASN A 880 31.94 88.89 34.20
C ASN A 880 32.24 87.41 34.42
#